data_AF-A0A1F4PFK3-F1
#
_entry.id   AF-A0A1F4PFK3-F1
#
_cell.length_a   1.000
_cell.length_b   1.000
_cell.length_c   1.000
_cell.angle_alpha   90.00
_cell.angle_beta   90.00
_cell.angle_gamma   90.00
#
_symmetry.space_group_name_H-M   'P 1'
#
loop_
_entity.id
_entity.type
_entity.pdbx_description
1 polymer ?
#
loop_
_entity_poly.entity_id
_entity_poly.type
_entity_poly.pdbx_seq_one_letter_code
_entity_poly.pdbx_strand_id
1 'polypeptide(L)'
;MPENVIDTVAPVVPRLVTGAAFKALQDPQVTIYTSLGNVMLELNTSRAPVTVANLLAYTYDGFYSNTLFHRVIDGFMVQGGGLTAGLLPKLQTYSSIPLESNNGLLNVRGTVAMARTSSPDSASSQFFVNLVDNSFLNFTSATSPGYAVFGKVVTGMAVIDTMAKVLTGTVGAYADVPVTNIVLSAVVQTAVGRSISNTGTFAVADLEAGGRFDYSLDGGLNWLAGAGGSFTVPVGSYAAGAIQVRQFDAAGNQSDTVARFLDTLDVNPVNNVNVNHATTGNVYVFGTATLGQTLSADTSRLADADGAGNLATPSYQWLRGGDYIAGATASSYMLGADDVGASISVRVRYTDALGRVENLMSAGNDLRGDANANVLTGSDDGDQLLGLGGNDTLQGGRGNDVLDGGDGVDIARFVGGVGNYAGYASTAGFVLRDTTGVDGIDTVKNIDTLVFTNAAIALGPQADFVAYSWKAHILIEGVSVSGGNLYGVTDGAGSAIFPAVLSAQQTLAASLAVPTTEASATASAVNLQDAIAILKMIVGLDVNGAGKPVSPYQILAADMDGDGAVGLTDAIGVLKHVVGLTAPAPTWHFVNELDATVPAKTGLNPGLAQTTFNVDLASSSPVHVGLVGYLSGDVDGSFAGAAGAQDLDVAQPGYFTALLGQHPELNAAQFGIYA
;
A
#
# COMPACT_ATOMS: atom_id res chain seq x y z
N MET A 1 17.93 -43.89 73.43
CA MET A 1 17.16 -43.50 72.23
C MET A 1 17.60 -42.10 71.90
N PRO A 2 18.16 -41.82 70.71
CA PRO A 2 18.54 -40.45 70.40
C PRO A 2 17.27 -39.62 70.19
N GLU A 3 17.28 -38.40 70.70
CA GLU A 3 16.21 -37.42 70.57
C GLU A 3 15.94 -37.13 69.09
N ASN A 4 14.67 -37.29 68.68
CA ASN A 4 14.17 -36.77 67.42
C ASN A 4 14.17 -35.24 67.52
N VAL A 5 15.27 -34.61 67.09
CA VAL A 5 15.27 -33.18 66.78
C VAL A 5 14.35 -33.01 65.57
N ILE A 6 13.16 -32.47 65.79
CA ILE A 6 12.25 -32.08 64.71
C ILE A 6 12.89 -30.87 64.05
N ASP A 7 13.38 -31.05 62.83
CA ASP A 7 13.85 -29.93 62.00
C ASP A 7 12.64 -29.10 61.55
N THR A 8 12.57 -27.85 62.00
CA THR A 8 11.49 -26.91 61.70
C THR A 8 11.92 -25.78 60.78
N VAL A 9 13.16 -25.81 60.24
CA VAL A 9 13.71 -24.71 59.46
C VAL A 9 13.53 -25.01 57.98
N ALA A 10 12.99 -24.03 57.23
CA ALA A 10 12.84 -24.18 55.79
C ALA A 10 14.21 -24.18 55.07
N PRO A 11 14.37 -24.98 53.99
CA PRO A 11 15.57 -24.96 53.17
C PRO A 11 15.75 -23.61 52.46
N VAL A 12 16.99 -23.34 52.03
CA VAL A 12 17.33 -22.12 51.27
C VAL A 12 16.47 -22.02 50.00
N VAL A 13 16.15 -20.80 49.58
CA VAL A 13 15.39 -20.58 48.35
C VAL A 13 16.22 -21.03 47.13
N PRO A 14 15.71 -21.95 46.28
CA PRO A 14 16.45 -22.47 45.14
C PRO A 14 16.63 -21.41 44.05
N ARG A 15 17.73 -21.48 43.29
CA ARG A 15 17.98 -20.56 42.18
C ARG A 15 17.82 -21.25 40.84
N LEU A 16 17.00 -20.67 39.96
CA LEU A 16 16.89 -21.12 38.58
C LEU A 16 18.07 -20.56 37.76
N VAL A 17 18.82 -21.42 37.06
CA VAL A 17 20.02 -21.05 36.29
C VAL A 17 19.80 -21.38 34.81
N THR A 18 20.02 -20.39 33.95
CA THR A 18 19.97 -20.53 32.49
C THR A 18 21.36 -20.92 31.97
N GLY A 19 21.47 -22.04 31.24
CA GLY A 19 22.70 -22.44 30.54
C GLY A 19 22.98 -21.56 29.31
N ALA A 20 24.09 -21.83 28.59
CA ALA A 20 24.54 -21.10 27.40
C ALA A 20 23.58 -21.15 26.16
N ALA A 21 22.39 -21.71 26.33
CA ALA A 21 21.39 -22.03 25.30
C ALA A 21 20.20 -21.05 25.25
N PHE A 22 20.21 -19.98 26.04
CA PHE A 22 19.17 -18.94 26.05
C PHE A 22 19.59 -17.72 25.23
N LYS A 23 18.71 -17.25 24.33
CA LYS A 23 18.91 -16.02 23.54
C LYS A 23 17.71 -15.07 23.77
N ALA A 24 17.96 -13.87 24.31
CA ALA A 24 16.98 -12.77 24.29
C ALA A 24 16.88 -12.27 22.84
N LEU A 25 15.67 -12.29 22.24
CA LEU A 25 15.54 -12.11 20.78
C LEU A 25 15.23 -10.69 20.32
N GLN A 26 14.53 -9.86 21.11
CA GLN A 26 14.39 -8.42 20.83
C GLN A 26 13.79 -7.69 22.04
N ASP A 27 14.19 -6.43 22.21
CA ASP A 27 13.68 -5.47 23.18
C ASP A 27 12.39 -4.83 22.59
N PRO A 28 11.30 -4.59 23.36
CA PRO A 28 10.03 -4.08 22.82
C PRO A 28 10.19 -2.81 21.99
N GLN A 29 9.36 -2.64 20.96
CA GLN A 29 9.36 -1.41 20.17
C GLN A 29 8.04 -0.65 20.30
N VAL A 30 8.10 0.66 20.28
CA VAL A 30 6.92 1.54 20.23
C VAL A 30 7.10 2.59 19.15
N THR A 31 6.04 2.94 18.43
CA THR A 31 6.00 4.06 17.49
C THR A 31 5.21 5.20 18.09
N ILE A 32 5.82 6.39 18.11
CA ILE A 32 5.22 7.66 18.51
C ILE A 32 4.74 8.36 17.24
N TYR A 33 3.43 8.55 17.11
CA TYR A 33 2.80 9.31 16.05
C TYR A 33 2.70 10.78 16.46
N THR A 34 3.26 11.68 15.65
CA THR A 34 3.24 13.12 15.93
C THR A 34 2.79 13.92 14.73
N SER A 35 2.39 15.18 14.96
CA SER A 35 2.04 16.13 13.89
C SER A 35 3.19 16.48 12.94
N LEU A 36 4.43 16.07 13.24
CA LEU A 36 5.62 16.29 12.42
C LEU A 36 6.18 15.00 11.81
N GLY A 37 5.51 13.86 11.99
CA GLY A 37 5.94 12.55 11.53
C GLY A 37 6.12 11.53 12.66
N ASN A 38 6.56 10.33 12.28
CA ASN A 38 6.59 9.18 13.18
C ASN A 38 8.01 8.91 13.70
N VAL A 39 8.12 8.50 14.97
CA VAL A 39 9.39 8.16 15.62
C VAL A 39 9.25 6.78 16.27
N MET A 40 10.10 5.83 15.89
CA MET A 40 10.09 4.48 16.47
C MET A 40 11.21 4.35 17.51
N LEU A 41 10.87 3.79 18.67
CA LEU A 41 11.76 3.52 19.78
C LEU A 41 11.93 2.01 19.97
N GLU A 42 13.13 1.58 20.34
CA GLU A 42 13.44 0.26 20.90
C GLU A 42 13.73 0.41 22.39
N LEU A 43 13.01 -0.34 23.23
CA LEU A 43 12.93 -0.21 24.69
C LEU A 43 13.74 -1.30 25.39
N ASN A 44 14.58 -0.95 26.35
CA ASN A 44 15.48 -1.90 27.00
C ASN A 44 14.88 -2.53 28.26
N THR A 45 14.18 -3.65 28.10
CA THR A 45 13.56 -4.39 29.22
C THR A 45 14.57 -5.01 30.17
N SER A 46 15.73 -5.40 29.67
CA SER A 46 16.78 -6.02 30.50
C SER A 46 17.44 -5.03 31.45
N ARG A 47 17.48 -3.74 31.07
CA ARG A 47 18.15 -2.67 31.83
C ARG A 47 17.16 -1.75 32.56
N ALA A 48 15.95 -1.58 32.06
CA ALA A 48 14.94 -0.70 32.66
C ALA A 48 13.55 -1.36 32.72
N PRO A 49 13.42 -2.55 33.36
CA PRO A 49 12.18 -3.32 33.34
C PRO A 49 10.96 -2.56 33.90
N VAL A 50 11.12 -1.82 35.00
CA VAL A 50 10.00 -1.09 35.63
C VAL A 50 9.59 0.10 34.77
N THR A 51 10.57 0.80 34.21
CA THR A 51 10.35 1.98 33.37
C THR A 51 9.69 1.62 32.06
N VAL A 52 10.15 0.53 31.42
CA VAL A 52 9.55 0.02 30.18
C VAL A 52 8.12 -0.47 30.44
N ALA A 53 7.89 -1.22 31.52
CA ALA A 53 6.54 -1.67 31.89
C ALA A 53 5.57 -0.49 32.08
N ASN A 54 6.03 0.58 32.75
CA ASN A 54 5.24 1.79 32.96
C ASN A 54 4.90 2.52 31.65
N LEU A 55 5.88 2.71 30.75
CA LEU A 55 5.63 3.32 29.44
C LEU A 55 4.62 2.49 28.64
N LEU A 56 4.77 1.17 28.62
CA LEU A 56 3.87 0.27 27.91
C LEU A 56 2.46 0.29 28.51
N ALA A 57 2.31 0.45 29.83
CA ALA A 57 1.00 0.60 30.47
C ALA A 57 0.29 1.89 30.02
N TYR A 58 0.98 3.04 30.04
CA TYR A 58 0.42 4.30 29.50
C TYR A 58 0.12 4.22 28.00
N THR A 59 0.96 3.50 27.24
CA THR A 59 0.77 3.25 25.81
C THR A 59 -0.49 2.42 25.56
N TYR A 60 -0.67 1.33 26.31
CA TYR A 60 -1.83 0.43 26.23
C TYR A 60 -3.15 1.16 26.53
N ASP A 61 -3.14 2.07 27.50
CA ASP A 61 -4.32 2.88 27.86
C ASP A 61 -4.63 4.02 26.87
N GLY A 62 -3.79 4.20 25.84
CA GLY A 62 -3.90 5.33 24.91
C GLY A 62 -3.63 6.69 25.59
N PHE A 63 -2.98 6.70 26.75
CA PHE A 63 -2.77 7.90 27.56
C PHE A 63 -2.05 9.00 26.79
N TYR A 64 -1.13 8.65 25.88
CA TYR A 64 -0.35 9.64 25.15
C TYR A 64 -1.14 10.39 24.07
N SER A 65 -2.33 9.93 23.71
CA SER A 65 -3.14 10.59 22.69
C SER A 65 -3.51 12.02 23.10
N ASN A 66 -3.37 12.95 22.16
CA ASN A 66 -3.58 14.40 22.34
C ASN A 66 -2.68 15.05 23.41
N THR A 67 -1.56 14.42 23.76
CA THR A 67 -0.51 15.06 24.57
C THR A 67 0.46 15.84 23.68
N LEU A 68 1.34 16.64 24.28
CA LEU A 68 2.27 17.51 23.57
C LEU A 68 3.72 17.16 23.87
N PHE A 69 4.58 17.37 22.87
CA PHE A 69 5.96 17.78 23.13
C PHE A 69 5.94 19.24 23.57
N HIS A 70 5.86 19.45 24.88
CA HIS A 70 5.59 20.75 25.49
C HIS A 70 6.85 21.53 25.84
N ARG A 71 8.04 20.92 25.68
CA ARG A 71 9.33 21.58 25.93
C ARG A 71 10.39 21.09 24.94
N VAL A 72 10.97 21.99 24.18
CA VAL A 72 11.90 21.70 23.08
C VAL A 72 13.11 22.62 23.20
N ILE A 73 14.31 22.06 23.37
CA ILE A 73 15.55 22.83 23.48
C ILE A 73 16.56 22.30 22.48
N ASP A 74 16.82 23.09 21.43
CA ASP A 74 17.83 22.79 20.41
C ASP A 74 19.20 22.57 21.05
N GLY A 75 19.91 21.52 20.59
CA GLY A 75 21.18 21.11 21.17
C GLY A 75 21.09 20.50 22.58
N PHE A 76 19.89 20.14 23.07
CA PHE A 76 19.73 19.48 24.36
C PHE A 76 18.77 18.27 24.31
N MET A 77 17.45 18.50 24.33
CA MET A 77 16.43 17.44 24.33
C MET A 77 15.04 17.96 23.94
N VAL A 78 14.14 17.04 23.60
CA VAL A 78 12.70 17.30 23.43
C VAL A 78 11.90 16.47 24.42
N GLN A 79 11.00 17.09 25.18
CA GLN A 79 10.25 16.48 26.28
C GLN A 79 8.74 16.54 26.02
N GLY A 80 8.04 15.43 26.30
CA GLY A 80 6.61 15.29 26.03
C GLY A 80 5.90 14.29 26.92
N GLY A 81 4.65 13.97 26.56
CA GLY A 81 3.90 12.86 27.15
C GLY A 81 3.24 13.15 28.51
N GLY A 82 2.88 14.40 28.80
CA GLY A 82 2.20 14.74 30.06
C GLY A 82 1.28 15.94 30.06
N LEU A 83 1.34 16.81 29.06
CA LEU A 83 0.48 18.00 28.94
C LEU A 83 -0.35 17.94 27.65
N THR A 84 -1.58 18.44 27.68
CA THR A 84 -2.44 18.63 26.50
C THR A 84 -2.42 20.08 26.01
N ALA A 85 -3.19 20.39 24.95
CA ALA A 85 -3.41 21.77 24.50
C ALA A 85 -3.79 22.70 25.67
N GLY A 86 -3.19 23.89 25.68
CA GLY A 86 -3.30 24.83 26.81
C GLY A 86 -2.35 24.54 27.98
N LEU A 87 -1.40 23.61 27.82
CA LEU A 87 -0.43 23.20 28.85
C LEU A 87 -1.10 22.65 30.13
N LEU A 88 -2.24 21.98 29.94
CA LEU A 88 -2.98 21.34 31.01
C LEU A 88 -2.39 19.96 31.30
N PRO A 89 -2.06 19.61 32.55
CA PRO A 89 -1.61 18.27 32.89
C PRO A 89 -2.68 17.24 32.58
N LYS A 90 -2.30 16.20 31.84
CA LYS A 90 -3.18 15.05 31.63
C LYS A 90 -3.23 14.23 32.93
N LEU A 91 -4.42 13.88 33.39
CA LEU A 91 -4.63 13.17 34.65
C LEU A 91 -3.94 11.81 34.62
N GLN A 92 -2.92 11.62 35.46
CA GLN A 92 -2.12 10.41 35.47
C GLN A 92 -2.94 9.19 35.92
N THR A 93 -2.81 8.09 35.17
CA THR A 93 -3.47 6.81 35.46
C THR A 93 -2.71 5.97 36.48
N TYR A 94 -1.38 6.06 36.50
CA TYR A 94 -0.49 5.23 37.33
C TYR A 94 0.30 6.05 38.35
N SER A 95 0.77 5.37 39.41
CA SER A 95 1.63 5.96 40.43
C SER A 95 3.05 6.18 39.90
N SER A 96 3.80 7.06 40.55
CA SER A 96 5.22 7.26 40.24
C SER A 96 6.03 5.98 40.41
N ILE A 97 7.05 5.81 39.56
CA ILE A 97 7.90 4.62 39.55
C ILE A 97 9.26 4.83 40.25
N PRO A 98 9.86 3.77 40.81
CA PRO A 98 11.25 3.76 41.26
C PRO A 98 12.23 4.12 40.14
N LEU A 99 13.31 4.83 40.48
CA LEU A 99 14.31 5.27 39.52
C LEU A 99 15.28 4.15 39.11
N GLU A 100 15.33 3.82 37.81
CA GLU A 100 16.21 2.79 37.24
C GLU A 100 17.46 3.36 36.54
N SER A 101 17.94 4.54 36.94
CA SER A 101 19.08 5.19 36.25
C SER A 101 20.44 4.54 36.48
N ASN A 102 20.58 3.74 37.55
CA ASN A 102 21.78 2.92 37.80
C ASN A 102 21.74 1.60 37.00
N ASN A 103 21.40 1.66 35.72
CA ASN A 103 21.26 0.50 34.84
C ASN A 103 22.41 0.36 33.81
N GLY A 104 23.32 1.35 33.78
CA GLY A 104 24.46 1.40 32.87
C GLY A 104 24.16 1.98 31.48
N LEU A 105 22.93 2.45 31.22
CA LEU A 105 22.58 3.17 30.00
C LEU A 105 22.90 4.67 30.16
N LEU A 106 23.39 5.30 29.09
CA LEU A 106 23.84 6.70 29.09
C LEU A 106 22.90 7.57 28.25
N ASN A 107 22.69 8.82 28.67
CA ASN A 107 21.92 9.85 27.99
C ASN A 107 22.68 10.41 26.78
N VAL A 108 22.97 9.56 25.80
CA VAL A 108 23.61 9.93 24.52
C VAL A 108 22.56 10.28 23.46
N ARG A 109 22.97 10.94 22.37
CA ARG A 109 22.06 11.32 21.28
C ARG A 109 21.22 10.12 20.81
N GLY A 110 19.92 10.35 20.65
CA GLY A 110 18.95 9.36 20.21
C GLY A 110 18.44 8.42 21.30
N THR A 111 18.89 8.54 22.54
CA THR A 111 18.29 7.78 23.66
C THR A 111 17.03 8.44 24.18
N VAL A 112 16.12 7.63 24.73
CA VAL A 112 14.91 8.09 25.43
C VAL A 112 15.05 7.82 26.94
N ALA A 113 14.70 8.81 27.75
CA ALA A 113 14.78 8.75 29.20
C ALA A 113 13.52 9.34 29.87
N MET A 114 13.24 8.88 31.09
CA MET A 114 12.07 9.35 31.85
C MET A 114 12.34 10.70 32.49
N ALA A 115 11.42 11.65 32.31
CA ALA A 115 11.41 12.90 33.05
C ALA A 115 10.89 12.68 34.48
N ARG A 116 11.40 13.47 35.42
CA ARG A 116 11.03 13.42 36.83
C ARG A 116 11.14 14.78 37.49
N THR A 117 10.61 14.90 38.69
CA THR A 117 10.85 16.06 39.56
C THR A 117 12.21 15.94 40.27
N SER A 118 12.49 16.81 41.24
CA SER A 118 13.68 16.69 42.10
C SER A 118 13.72 15.38 42.88
N SER A 119 12.57 14.80 43.22
CA SER A 119 12.49 13.48 43.85
C SER A 119 12.92 12.37 42.87
N PRO A 120 13.84 11.46 43.25
CA PRO A 120 14.30 10.38 42.37
C PRO A 120 13.14 9.50 41.86
N ASP A 121 12.26 9.04 42.74
CA ASP A 121 11.17 8.11 42.44
C ASP A 121 9.86 8.84 42.09
N SER A 122 9.96 9.83 41.19
CA SER A 122 8.82 10.67 40.79
C SER A 122 8.50 10.65 39.30
N ALA A 123 9.19 9.81 38.54
CA ALA A 123 8.87 9.60 37.13
C ALA A 123 7.47 8.98 37.00
N SER A 124 6.71 9.40 35.99
CA SER A 124 5.35 8.93 35.71
C SER A 124 5.16 8.72 34.20
N SER A 125 4.54 9.66 33.48
CA SER A 125 4.27 9.49 32.03
C SER A 125 5.26 10.25 31.13
N GLN A 126 5.87 11.32 31.63
CA GLN A 126 6.69 12.21 30.81
C GLN A 126 8.05 11.60 30.49
N PHE A 127 8.46 11.73 29.23
CA PHE A 127 9.74 11.28 28.73
C PHE A 127 10.40 12.38 27.88
N PHE A 128 11.71 12.23 27.63
CA PHE A 128 12.43 13.08 26.71
C PHE A 128 13.38 12.28 25.81
N VAL A 129 13.62 12.80 24.61
CA VAL A 129 14.60 12.26 23.65
C VAL A 129 15.82 13.18 23.62
N ASN A 130 17.00 12.59 23.79
CA ASN A 130 18.27 13.31 23.80
C ASN A 130 18.68 13.71 22.36
N LEU A 131 18.91 15.01 22.12
CA LEU A 131 19.42 15.52 20.83
C LEU A 131 20.95 15.48 20.75
N VAL A 132 21.64 15.44 21.89
CA VAL A 132 23.10 15.40 22.01
C VAL A 132 23.50 14.48 23.17
N ASP A 133 24.80 14.34 23.39
CA ASP A 133 25.33 13.59 24.53
C ASP A 133 25.26 14.41 25.83
N ASN A 134 24.23 14.14 26.63
CA ASN A 134 23.93 14.84 27.86
C ASN A 134 24.53 14.12 29.07
N SER A 135 25.86 14.04 29.15
CA SER A 135 26.56 13.25 30.19
C SER A 135 26.23 13.67 31.62
N PHE A 136 25.87 14.93 31.83
CA PHE A 136 25.45 15.48 33.13
C PHE A 136 24.10 14.94 33.63
N LEU A 137 23.31 14.29 32.76
CA LEU A 137 22.07 13.59 33.12
C LEU A 137 22.30 12.13 33.54
N ASN A 138 23.52 11.59 33.37
CA ASN A 138 23.82 10.21 33.71
C ASN A 138 23.86 9.98 35.22
N PHE A 139 23.52 8.75 35.63
CA PHE A 139 23.76 8.31 37.00
C PHE A 139 25.27 8.32 37.30
N THR A 140 25.65 8.96 38.41
CA THR A 140 27.03 8.91 38.92
C THR A 140 27.10 8.36 40.34
N SER A 141 26.08 8.60 41.16
CA SER A 141 25.98 8.10 42.54
C SER A 141 24.55 8.25 43.07
N ALA A 142 24.23 7.67 44.23
CA ALA A 142 22.92 7.85 44.87
C ALA A 142 22.59 9.34 45.17
N THR A 143 23.60 10.17 45.42
CA THR A 143 23.45 11.63 45.64
C THR A 143 23.38 12.43 44.33
N SER A 144 23.64 11.79 43.19
CA SER A 144 23.53 12.38 41.86
C SER A 144 22.93 11.34 40.92
N PRO A 145 21.63 11.05 41.10
CA PRO A 145 21.02 9.86 40.54
C PRO A 145 20.66 9.98 39.06
N GLY A 146 20.79 11.16 38.43
CA GLY A 146 20.56 11.32 36.98
C GLY A 146 19.13 10.98 36.53
N TYR A 147 18.98 10.56 35.27
CA TYR A 147 17.73 10.22 34.61
C TYR A 147 17.81 8.83 33.97
N ALA A 148 16.76 8.02 34.13
CA ALA A 148 16.73 6.65 33.66
C ALA A 148 16.49 6.57 32.16
N VAL A 149 17.53 6.19 31.41
CA VAL A 149 17.42 5.80 30.00
C VAL A 149 16.79 4.42 29.94
N PHE A 150 15.77 4.28 29.10
CA PHE A 150 15.01 3.04 28.97
C PHE A 150 14.85 2.59 27.51
N GLY A 151 15.48 3.27 26.56
CA GLY A 151 15.42 2.90 25.15
C GLY A 151 16.19 3.85 24.25
N LYS A 152 16.04 3.66 22.94
CA LYS A 152 16.62 4.51 21.90
C LYS A 152 15.70 4.65 20.69
N VAL A 153 15.83 5.75 19.97
CA VAL A 153 15.22 5.95 18.65
C VAL A 153 15.92 5.04 17.64
N VAL A 154 15.11 4.26 16.91
CA VAL A 154 15.57 3.37 15.83
C VAL A 154 15.22 3.92 14.45
N THR A 155 14.08 4.60 14.30
CA THR A 155 13.73 5.37 13.10
C THR A 155 13.07 6.69 13.49
N GLY A 156 13.19 7.71 12.62
CA GLY A 156 12.58 9.02 12.88
C GLY A 156 13.45 10.03 13.64
N MET A 157 14.77 9.81 13.76
CA MET A 157 15.66 10.84 14.32
C MET A 157 15.60 12.17 13.55
N ALA A 158 15.38 12.15 12.23
CA ALA A 158 15.19 13.36 11.43
C ALA A 158 13.92 14.15 11.84
N VAL A 159 12.88 13.46 12.30
CA VAL A 159 11.67 14.10 12.84
C VAL A 159 12.00 14.79 14.16
N ILE A 160 12.76 14.13 15.04
CA ILE A 160 13.23 14.71 16.31
C ILE A 160 14.14 15.92 16.08
N ASP A 161 15.04 15.87 15.10
CA ASP A 161 15.88 17.02 14.72
C ASP A 161 15.03 18.17 14.16
N THR A 162 13.96 17.86 13.42
CA THR A 162 13.00 18.86 12.92
C THR A 162 12.24 19.51 14.08
N MET A 163 11.79 18.72 15.07
CA MET A 163 11.17 19.21 16.29
C MET A 163 12.07 20.21 17.01
N ALA A 164 13.37 19.92 17.10
CA ALA A 164 14.34 20.79 17.77
C ALA A 164 14.45 22.20 17.15
N LYS A 165 14.10 22.36 15.87
CA LYS A 165 14.22 23.62 15.12
C LYS A 165 12.94 24.46 15.11
N VAL A 166 11.85 23.99 15.75
CA VAL A 166 10.61 24.77 15.83
C VAL A 166 10.83 26.03 16.67
N LEU A 167 10.07 27.09 16.35
CA LEU A 167 10.08 28.30 17.16
C LEU A 167 9.50 28.01 18.54
N THR A 168 10.21 28.38 19.60
CA THR A 168 9.75 28.23 20.98
C THR A 168 9.56 29.59 21.66
N GLY A 169 8.74 29.61 22.71
CA GLY A 169 8.49 30.77 23.55
C GLY A 169 8.15 30.37 24.98
N THR A 170 7.80 31.37 25.79
CA THR A 170 7.38 31.18 27.18
C THR A 170 5.88 31.35 27.31
N VAL A 171 5.20 30.38 27.92
CA VAL A 171 3.76 30.42 28.20
C VAL A 171 3.54 30.18 29.69
N GLY A 172 3.18 31.25 30.41
CA GLY A 172 3.06 31.19 31.87
C GLY A 172 4.39 30.83 32.54
N ALA A 173 4.40 29.75 33.33
CA ALA A 173 5.60 29.25 34.01
C ALA A 173 6.46 28.32 33.12
N TYR A 174 6.01 27.97 31.92
CA TYR A 174 6.69 27.05 31.03
C TYR A 174 7.53 27.80 30.01
N ALA A 175 8.85 27.59 30.04
CA ALA A 175 9.78 28.05 29.01
C ALA A 175 9.97 26.97 27.93
N ASP A 176 10.51 27.38 26.78
CA ASP A 176 10.88 26.50 25.66
C ASP A 176 9.69 25.74 25.06
N VAL A 177 8.48 26.33 25.12
CA VAL A 177 7.25 25.75 24.59
C VAL A 177 7.16 26.02 23.10
N PRO A 178 6.94 25.02 22.23
CA PRO A 178 6.69 25.24 20.81
C PRO A 178 5.55 26.24 20.57
N VAL A 179 5.77 27.24 19.71
CA VAL A 179 4.74 28.23 19.34
C VAL A 179 3.58 27.54 18.60
N THR A 180 3.91 26.56 17.76
CA THR A 180 2.93 25.64 17.18
C THR A 180 3.00 24.33 17.93
N ASN A 181 1.86 23.87 18.45
CA ASN A 181 1.79 22.62 19.21
C ASN A 181 2.31 21.44 18.38
N ILE A 182 3.24 20.68 18.94
CA ILE A 182 3.67 19.39 18.41
C ILE A 182 2.85 18.33 19.13
N VAL A 183 1.78 17.89 18.48
CA VAL A 183 0.82 16.96 19.06
C VAL A 183 1.34 15.55 18.92
N LEU A 184 1.24 14.79 20.00
CA LEU A 184 1.46 13.36 20.06
C LEU A 184 0.07 12.69 19.94
N SER A 185 -0.22 12.13 18.78
CA SER A 185 -1.55 11.57 18.46
C SER A 185 -1.75 10.18 19.05
N ALA A 186 -0.71 9.36 19.10
CA ALA A 186 -0.68 8.07 19.77
C ALA A 186 0.77 7.61 20.03
N VAL A 187 0.97 6.81 21.06
CA VAL A 187 2.09 5.86 21.13
C VAL A 187 1.48 4.49 20.97
N VAL A 188 2.09 3.65 20.12
CA VAL A 188 1.60 2.29 19.85
C VAL A 188 2.77 1.32 19.99
N GLN A 189 2.58 0.22 20.73
CA GLN A 189 3.57 -0.84 20.76
C GLN A 189 3.59 -1.57 19.42
N THR A 190 4.76 -1.59 18.77
CA THR A 190 4.98 -2.20 17.46
C THR A 190 5.73 -3.53 17.53
N ALA A 191 6.44 -3.83 18.63
CA ALA A 191 7.01 -5.15 18.93
C ALA A 191 7.02 -5.49 20.44
N VAL A 192 6.87 -6.77 20.81
CA VAL A 192 6.91 -7.29 22.20
C VAL A 192 8.24 -8.01 22.44
N GLY A 193 8.85 -7.87 23.63
CA GLY A 193 10.12 -8.54 23.96
C GLY A 193 9.97 -10.04 24.27
N ARG A 194 10.96 -10.87 23.90
CA ARG A 194 10.93 -12.35 24.01
C ARG A 194 12.26 -12.98 24.44
N SER A 195 12.21 -14.00 25.30
CA SER A 195 13.34 -14.91 25.63
C SER A 195 13.13 -16.30 25.05
N ILE A 196 14.13 -16.87 24.35
CA ILE A 196 14.03 -18.20 23.69
C ILE A 196 15.04 -19.19 24.27
N SER A 197 14.62 -20.44 24.52
CA SER A 197 15.48 -21.59 24.82
C SER A 197 15.32 -22.69 23.77
N ASN A 198 16.42 -23.14 23.15
CA ASN A 198 16.40 -24.22 22.15
C ASN A 198 16.44 -25.64 22.75
N THR A 199 16.54 -25.76 24.08
CA THR A 199 16.64 -27.04 24.79
C THR A 199 15.54 -27.24 25.84
N GLY A 200 14.84 -26.18 26.23
CA GLY A 200 13.82 -26.22 27.28
C GLY A 200 14.34 -26.63 28.66
N THR A 201 15.66 -26.72 28.84
CA THR A 201 16.26 -27.32 30.04
C THR A 201 16.72 -26.24 31.01
N PHE A 202 16.23 -26.33 32.25
CA PHE A 202 16.54 -25.45 33.36
C PHE A 202 17.37 -26.17 34.39
N ALA A 203 18.51 -25.60 34.77
CA ALA A 203 19.26 -26.07 35.93
C ALA A 203 18.71 -25.41 37.20
N VAL A 204 18.61 -26.19 38.27
CA VAL A 204 18.22 -25.72 39.60
C VAL A 204 19.44 -25.82 40.50
N ALA A 205 19.94 -24.65 40.90
CA ALA A 205 21.08 -24.52 41.78
C ALA A 205 20.64 -24.28 43.23
N ASP A 206 21.61 -24.39 44.13
CA ASP A 206 21.42 -24.16 45.56
C ASP A 206 20.43 -25.16 46.21
N LEU A 207 20.43 -26.40 45.68
CA LEU A 207 19.66 -27.52 46.23
C LEU A 207 20.36 -28.13 47.45
N GLU A 208 19.60 -28.33 48.52
CA GLU A 208 20.10 -28.94 49.75
C GLU A 208 20.33 -30.46 49.61
N ALA A 209 21.38 -30.96 50.26
CA ALA A 209 21.76 -32.37 50.17
C ALA A 209 20.70 -33.29 50.79
N GLY A 210 20.20 -34.24 50.01
CA GLY A 210 19.11 -35.14 50.43
C GLY A 210 17.71 -34.53 50.31
N GLY A 211 17.61 -33.28 49.86
CA GLY A 211 16.34 -32.61 49.53
C GLY A 211 15.81 -32.97 48.13
N ARG A 212 14.60 -32.50 47.84
CA ARG A 212 13.96 -32.59 46.52
C ARG A 212 13.50 -31.21 46.08
N PHE A 213 13.24 -31.01 44.78
CA PHE A 213 12.61 -29.78 44.31
C PHE A 213 11.42 -30.10 43.42
N ASP A 214 10.45 -29.19 43.43
CA ASP A 214 9.33 -29.21 42.51
C ASP A 214 9.42 -27.98 41.60
N TYR A 215 8.90 -28.12 40.39
CA TYR A 215 8.72 -27.02 39.45
C TYR A 215 7.27 -26.91 38.99
N SER A 216 6.85 -25.70 38.66
CA SER A 216 5.55 -25.40 38.10
C SER A 216 5.73 -24.79 36.71
N LEU A 217 4.74 -25.00 35.84
CA LEU A 217 4.68 -24.41 34.49
C LEU A 217 3.49 -23.45 34.31
N ASP A 218 2.68 -23.26 35.33
CA ASP A 218 1.40 -22.53 35.28
C ASP A 218 1.25 -21.53 36.44
N GLY A 219 2.37 -20.99 36.93
CA GLY A 219 2.38 -19.95 37.95
C GLY A 219 2.11 -20.45 39.38
N GLY A 220 2.33 -21.73 39.63
CA GLY A 220 2.25 -22.37 40.94
C GLY A 220 0.95 -23.13 41.18
N LEU A 221 0.11 -23.30 40.15
CA LEU A 221 -1.17 -24.02 40.25
C LEU A 221 -0.94 -25.53 40.29
N ASN A 222 -0.01 -26.04 39.48
CA ASN A 222 0.38 -27.45 39.46
C ASN A 222 1.91 -27.61 39.64
N TRP A 223 2.30 -28.57 40.48
CA TRP A 223 3.70 -28.82 40.83
C TRP A 223 4.13 -30.22 40.40
N LEU A 224 5.24 -30.28 39.67
CA LEU A 224 5.89 -31.49 39.16
C LEU A 224 7.20 -31.69 39.91
N ALA A 225 7.51 -32.93 40.28
CA ALA A 225 8.76 -33.27 40.94
C ALA A 225 9.93 -33.19 39.93
N GLY A 226 10.98 -32.47 40.30
CA GLY A 226 12.24 -32.40 39.54
C GLY A 226 13.23 -33.50 39.93
N ALA A 227 14.16 -33.82 39.03
CA ALA A 227 15.15 -34.88 39.23
C ALA A 227 16.55 -34.43 38.77
N GLY A 228 17.60 -34.83 39.48
CA GLY A 228 18.99 -34.65 39.02
C GLY A 228 19.48 -33.19 38.91
N GLY A 229 18.86 -32.25 39.63
CA GLY A 229 19.26 -30.83 39.64
C GLY A 229 18.85 -30.02 38.41
N SER A 230 17.96 -30.56 37.56
CA SER A 230 17.43 -29.86 36.39
C SER A 230 16.03 -30.35 36.03
N PHE A 231 15.31 -29.59 35.22
CA PHE A 231 14.07 -30.04 34.60
C PHE A 231 13.98 -29.53 33.17
N THR A 232 13.24 -30.25 32.33
CA THR A 232 12.96 -29.84 30.95
C THR A 232 11.49 -29.48 30.85
N VAL A 233 11.20 -28.33 30.26
CA VAL A 233 9.83 -27.93 29.96
C VAL A 233 9.48 -28.36 28.53
N PRO A 234 8.24 -28.78 28.30
CA PRO A 234 7.74 -29.04 26.96
C PRO A 234 7.91 -27.83 26.04
N VAL A 235 7.96 -28.11 24.74
CA VAL A 235 7.93 -27.07 23.73
C VAL A 235 6.66 -26.23 23.87
N GLY A 236 6.78 -24.91 23.75
CA GLY A 236 5.67 -23.99 23.92
C GLY A 236 6.04 -22.65 24.55
N SER A 237 5.06 -21.76 24.60
CA SER A 237 5.17 -20.42 25.18
C SER A 237 4.65 -20.38 26.61
N TYR A 238 5.47 -19.87 27.52
CA TYR A 238 5.15 -19.73 28.94
C TYR A 238 5.09 -18.26 29.30
N ALA A 239 3.98 -17.84 29.94
CA ALA A 239 3.81 -16.47 30.40
C ALA A 239 4.88 -16.07 31.44
N ALA A 240 5.11 -14.78 31.59
CA ALA A 240 5.97 -14.25 32.65
C ALA A 240 5.54 -14.81 34.01
N GLY A 241 6.49 -15.36 34.77
CA GLY A 241 6.23 -15.97 36.07
C GLY A 241 5.53 -17.34 36.07
N ALA A 242 5.22 -17.92 34.90
CA ALA A 242 4.58 -19.25 34.82
C ALA A 242 5.52 -20.38 35.28
N ILE A 243 6.81 -20.27 34.95
CA ILE A 243 7.82 -21.22 35.43
C ILE A 243 8.31 -20.82 36.82
N GLN A 244 8.06 -21.70 37.78
CA GLN A 244 8.42 -21.48 39.18
C GLN A 244 9.11 -22.71 39.76
N VAL A 245 9.96 -22.52 40.76
CA VAL A 245 10.64 -23.61 41.48
C VAL A 245 10.57 -23.40 42.99
N ARG A 246 10.42 -24.51 43.72
CA ARG A 246 10.52 -24.60 45.18
C ARG A 246 11.28 -25.85 45.58
N GLN A 247 11.91 -25.87 46.74
CA GLN A 247 12.60 -27.06 47.25
C GLN A 247 12.10 -27.49 48.63
N PHE A 248 12.39 -28.74 48.98
CA PHE A 248 12.09 -29.35 50.26
C PHE A 248 13.33 -30.04 50.83
N ASP A 249 13.52 -29.93 52.14
CA ASP A 249 14.58 -30.65 52.85
C ASP A 249 14.23 -32.14 53.10
N ALA A 250 15.13 -32.87 53.76
CA ALA A 250 14.93 -34.28 54.12
C ALA A 250 13.84 -34.49 55.19
N ALA A 251 13.49 -33.45 55.96
CA ALA A 251 12.43 -33.46 56.97
C ALA A 251 11.05 -33.12 56.37
N GLY A 252 11.01 -32.58 55.15
CA GLY A 252 9.81 -32.20 54.42
C GLY A 252 9.45 -30.71 54.50
N ASN A 253 10.28 -29.83 55.07
CA ASN A 253 10.02 -28.38 55.11
C ASN A 253 10.25 -27.77 53.72
N GLN A 254 9.44 -26.77 53.34
CA GLN A 254 9.43 -26.16 52.00
C GLN A 254 10.07 -24.76 51.99
N SER A 255 10.81 -24.42 50.93
CA SER A 255 11.30 -23.06 50.66
C SER A 255 10.21 -22.12 50.11
N ASP A 256 10.54 -20.82 50.05
CA ASP A 256 9.81 -19.87 49.18
C ASP A 256 9.98 -20.23 47.69
N THR A 257 9.09 -19.67 46.87
CA THR A 257 9.02 -19.92 45.42
C THR A 257 9.77 -18.85 44.63
N VAL A 258 10.50 -19.26 43.59
CA VAL A 258 11.23 -18.35 42.69
C VAL A 258 10.70 -18.44 41.26
N ALA A 259 10.47 -17.26 40.65
CA ALA A 259 10.25 -17.06 39.22
C ALA A 259 11.44 -16.28 38.61
N ARG A 260 11.86 -16.62 37.38
CA ARG A 260 13.03 -15.98 36.73
C ARG A 260 12.72 -15.16 35.48
N PHE A 261 11.59 -15.39 34.82
CA PHE A 261 11.22 -14.69 33.59
C PHE A 261 10.14 -13.65 33.87
N LEU A 262 10.48 -12.38 33.67
CA LEU A 262 9.53 -11.24 33.67
C LEU A 262 8.91 -11.03 32.27
N ASP A 263 9.33 -11.84 31.29
CA ASP A 263 8.90 -11.87 29.89
C ASP A 263 8.34 -13.25 29.51
N THR A 264 7.74 -13.35 28.33
CA THR A 264 7.26 -14.64 27.78
C THR A 264 8.45 -15.47 27.32
N LEU A 265 8.54 -16.72 27.79
CA LEU A 265 9.57 -17.68 27.42
C LEU A 265 9.06 -18.66 26.37
N ASP A 266 9.76 -18.78 25.25
CA ASP A 266 9.46 -19.73 24.17
C ASP A 266 10.51 -20.86 24.11
N VAL A 267 10.04 -22.10 24.05
CA VAL A 267 10.87 -23.31 23.98
C VAL A 267 10.58 -24.04 22.67
N ASN A 268 11.51 -23.97 21.70
CA ASN A 268 11.35 -24.59 20.38
C ASN A 268 12.65 -25.33 19.94
N PRO A 269 12.61 -26.61 19.53
CA PRO A 269 13.79 -27.29 19.03
C PRO A 269 14.01 -26.92 17.56
N VAL A 270 15.25 -26.55 17.24
CA VAL A 270 15.80 -26.27 15.90
C VAL A 270 15.69 -24.81 15.41
N ASN A 271 16.86 -24.27 15.05
CA ASN A 271 17.06 -23.03 14.30
C ASN A 271 16.09 -22.91 13.11
N ASN A 272 15.03 -22.14 13.25
CA ASN A 272 14.57 -21.25 12.21
C ASN A 272 13.76 -20.10 12.83
N VAL A 273 14.03 -18.91 12.35
CA VAL A 273 13.48 -17.65 12.84
C VAL A 273 11.97 -17.67 12.66
N ASN A 274 11.19 -17.88 13.74
CA ASN A 274 9.77 -17.58 13.71
C ASN A 274 9.61 -16.09 14.06
N VAL A 275 9.84 -15.23 13.08
CA VAL A 275 9.46 -13.82 13.15
C VAL A 275 7.94 -13.83 13.29
N ASN A 276 7.37 -13.18 14.30
CA ASN A 276 5.92 -13.02 14.33
C ASN A 276 5.54 -12.26 13.05
N HIS A 277 4.76 -12.86 12.19
CA HIS A 277 4.21 -12.18 11.05
C HIS A 277 3.08 -11.29 11.57
N ALA A 278 3.01 -10.06 11.08
CA ALA A 278 1.84 -9.23 11.37
C ALA A 278 0.63 -9.90 10.73
N THR A 279 -0.54 -9.79 11.37
CA THR A 279 -1.80 -10.13 10.69
C THR A 279 -1.84 -9.39 9.35
N THR A 280 -2.06 -10.16 8.30
CA THR A 280 -2.31 -9.63 6.96
C THR A 280 -3.80 -9.60 6.71
N GLY A 281 -4.26 -8.63 5.91
CA GLY A 281 -5.69 -8.38 5.68
C GLY A 281 -6.27 -7.31 6.60
N ASN A 282 -7.42 -6.79 6.19
CA ASN A 282 -8.10 -5.67 6.86
C ASN A 282 -9.37 -6.16 7.56
N VAL A 283 -9.77 -5.44 8.60
CA VAL A 283 -11.11 -5.56 9.21
C VAL A 283 -12.05 -4.67 8.42
N TYR A 284 -13.11 -5.25 7.87
CA TYR A 284 -14.13 -4.50 7.15
C TYR A 284 -15.42 -4.42 7.95
N VAL A 285 -16.18 -3.35 7.72
CA VAL A 285 -17.55 -3.22 8.22
C VAL A 285 -18.52 -3.48 7.07
N PHE A 286 -19.46 -4.41 7.26
CA PHE A 286 -20.51 -4.76 6.31
C PHE A 286 -21.90 -4.40 6.84
N GLY A 287 -22.84 -4.12 5.94
CA GLY A 287 -24.20 -3.71 6.25
C GLY A 287 -24.49 -2.27 5.82
N THR A 288 -25.77 -1.91 5.80
CA THR A 288 -26.20 -0.57 5.37
C THR A 288 -26.04 0.42 6.53
N ALA A 289 -25.27 1.49 6.32
CA ALA A 289 -25.05 2.55 7.32
C ALA A 289 -26.26 3.49 7.47
N THR A 290 -27.45 2.94 7.69
CA THR A 290 -28.71 3.70 7.87
C THR A 290 -29.27 3.49 9.27
N LEU A 291 -29.90 4.52 9.83
CA LEU A 291 -30.61 4.44 11.11
C LEU A 291 -31.51 3.20 11.20
N GLY A 292 -31.31 2.38 12.23
CA GLY A 292 -32.05 1.14 12.47
C GLY A 292 -31.55 -0.08 11.73
N GLN A 293 -30.52 0.04 10.88
CA GLN A 293 -29.86 -1.10 10.23
C GLN A 293 -28.69 -1.62 11.08
N THR A 294 -28.26 -2.84 10.79
CA THR A 294 -27.16 -3.50 11.51
C THR A 294 -25.90 -3.49 10.66
N LEU A 295 -24.83 -2.95 11.22
CA LEU A 295 -23.47 -3.11 10.73
C LEU A 295 -22.83 -4.34 11.40
N SER A 296 -21.90 -4.98 10.73
CA SER A 296 -21.21 -6.17 11.23
C SER A 296 -19.76 -6.17 10.79
N ALA A 297 -18.89 -6.83 11.54
CA ALA A 297 -17.45 -6.83 11.33
C ALA A 297 -17.00 -8.09 10.59
N ASP A 298 -16.43 -7.94 9.38
CA ASP A 298 -15.84 -9.03 8.61
C ASP A 298 -14.38 -9.22 8.99
N THR A 299 -14.06 -10.43 9.45
CA THR A 299 -12.72 -10.86 9.87
C THR A 299 -12.21 -12.02 9.02
N SER A 300 -12.96 -12.44 7.99
CA SER A 300 -12.68 -13.63 7.17
C SER A 300 -11.40 -13.54 6.34
N ARG A 301 -10.92 -12.32 6.08
CA ARG A 301 -9.69 -12.04 5.34
C ARG A 301 -8.49 -11.77 6.24
N LEU A 302 -8.65 -11.83 7.56
CA LEU A 302 -7.52 -11.82 8.47
C LEU A 302 -6.77 -13.14 8.31
N ALA A 303 -5.55 -13.04 7.83
CA ALA A 303 -4.66 -14.17 7.63
C ALA A 303 -3.39 -13.94 8.44
N ASP A 304 -2.99 -14.98 9.15
CA ASP A 304 -1.77 -14.98 9.94
C ASP A 304 -0.91 -16.18 9.53
N ALA A 305 0.32 -15.90 9.11
CA ALA A 305 1.28 -16.91 8.70
C ALA A 305 1.78 -17.75 9.88
N ASP A 306 1.62 -17.25 11.12
CA ASP A 306 2.00 -17.94 12.35
C ASP A 306 0.95 -18.96 12.83
N GLY A 307 -0.17 -19.05 12.11
CA GLY A 307 -1.31 -19.93 12.40
C GLY A 307 -2.47 -19.16 12.99
N ALA A 308 -3.69 -19.51 12.57
CA ALA A 308 -4.89 -18.72 12.80
C ALA A 308 -5.29 -18.49 14.28
N GLY A 309 -4.63 -19.12 15.26
CA GLY A 309 -4.94 -18.95 16.69
C GLY A 309 -6.43 -18.87 17.00
N ASN A 310 -6.81 -17.88 17.82
CA ASN A 310 -8.18 -17.56 18.21
C ASN A 310 -8.91 -16.62 17.21
N LEU A 311 -8.51 -16.57 15.93
CA LEU A 311 -9.33 -15.97 14.86
C LEU A 311 -10.72 -16.62 14.76
N ALA A 312 -10.91 -17.80 15.38
CA ALA A 312 -12.20 -18.42 15.56
C ALA A 312 -13.13 -17.66 16.53
N THR A 313 -12.60 -16.86 17.47
CA THR A 313 -13.39 -16.05 18.43
C THR A 313 -12.77 -14.65 18.68
N PRO A 314 -12.74 -13.77 17.66
CA PRO A 314 -12.38 -12.37 17.85
C PRO A 314 -13.34 -11.67 18.83
N SER A 315 -12.82 -10.66 19.52
CA SER A 315 -13.61 -9.71 20.32
C SER A 315 -13.72 -8.37 19.60
N TYR A 316 -14.83 -7.68 19.80
CA TYR A 316 -15.19 -6.48 19.06
C TYR A 316 -15.43 -5.31 20.02
N GLN A 317 -15.19 -4.10 19.54
CA GLN A 317 -15.60 -2.86 20.19
C GLN A 317 -15.95 -1.85 19.10
N TRP A 318 -17.21 -1.46 19.01
CA TRP A 318 -17.65 -0.43 18.06
C TRP A 318 -17.37 0.97 18.58
N LEU A 319 -17.10 1.88 17.65
CA LEU A 319 -16.75 3.25 17.92
C LEU A 319 -17.59 4.20 17.06
N ARG A 320 -17.94 5.36 17.63
CA ARG A 320 -18.64 6.47 16.98
C ARG A 320 -17.72 7.69 16.98
N GLY A 321 -17.36 8.20 15.81
CA GLY A 321 -16.42 9.32 15.70
C GLY A 321 -15.05 9.03 16.33
N GLY A 322 -14.69 7.75 16.44
CA GLY A 322 -13.48 7.28 17.13
C GLY A 322 -13.62 7.03 18.64
N ASP A 323 -14.76 7.37 19.26
CA ASP A 323 -15.03 7.12 20.68
C ASP A 323 -15.77 5.80 20.91
N TYR A 324 -15.50 5.11 22.02
CA TYR A 324 -16.17 3.84 22.34
C TYR A 324 -17.69 4.00 22.53
N ILE A 325 -18.45 3.19 21.81
CA ILE A 325 -19.89 3.04 22.07
C ILE A 325 -20.06 2.03 23.21
N ALA A 326 -20.55 2.50 24.35
CA ALA A 326 -20.68 1.68 25.55
C ALA A 326 -21.55 0.44 25.29
N GLY A 327 -20.99 -0.75 25.57
CA GLY A 327 -21.71 -2.03 25.44
C GLY A 327 -21.79 -2.59 24.01
N ALA A 328 -21.30 -1.87 23.00
CA ALA A 328 -21.25 -2.36 21.62
C ALA A 328 -20.03 -3.26 21.39
N THR A 329 -20.06 -4.48 21.92
CA THR A 329 -18.94 -5.44 21.89
C THR A 329 -19.23 -6.71 21.09
N ALA A 330 -20.39 -6.80 20.45
CA ALA A 330 -20.74 -7.90 19.57
C ALA A 330 -20.08 -7.75 18.19
N SER A 331 -20.03 -8.83 17.42
CA SER A 331 -19.59 -8.83 16.02
C SER A 331 -20.48 -7.96 15.10
N SER A 332 -21.62 -7.49 15.61
CA SER A 332 -22.56 -6.62 14.93
C SER A 332 -23.07 -5.50 15.84
N TYR A 333 -23.43 -4.37 15.25
CA TYR A 333 -23.96 -3.19 15.93
C TYR A 333 -25.13 -2.60 15.15
N MET A 334 -26.25 -2.33 15.84
CA MET A 334 -27.43 -1.71 15.24
C MET A 334 -27.36 -0.19 15.42
N LEU A 335 -27.47 0.54 14.32
CA LEU A 335 -27.34 1.99 14.28
C LEU A 335 -28.55 2.67 14.94
N GLY A 336 -28.27 3.54 15.92
CA GLY A 336 -29.22 4.38 16.62
C GLY A 336 -29.22 5.83 16.12
N ALA A 337 -30.12 6.66 16.66
CA ALA A 337 -30.27 8.05 16.25
C ALA A 337 -29.00 8.88 16.49
N ASP A 338 -28.23 8.53 17.52
CA ASP A 338 -26.97 9.19 17.88
C ASP A 338 -25.82 8.89 16.90
N ASP A 339 -25.97 7.89 16.02
CA ASP A 339 -24.97 7.52 15.02
C ASP A 339 -25.11 8.33 13.72
N VAL A 340 -26.23 9.05 13.53
CA VAL A 340 -26.50 9.78 12.30
C VAL A 340 -25.50 10.91 12.11
N GLY A 341 -24.71 10.83 11.03
CA GLY A 341 -23.68 11.81 10.69
C GLY A 341 -22.35 11.61 11.42
N ALA A 342 -22.18 10.52 12.17
CA ALA A 342 -20.91 10.14 12.78
C ALA A 342 -20.29 8.93 12.05
N SER A 343 -18.96 8.88 11.99
CA SER A 343 -18.25 7.69 11.48
C SER A 343 -18.41 6.51 12.43
N ILE A 344 -18.58 5.30 11.90
CA ILE A 344 -18.76 4.09 12.68
C ILE A 344 -17.66 3.10 12.32
N SER A 345 -16.79 2.80 13.28
CA SER A 345 -15.70 1.85 13.11
C SER A 345 -15.78 0.74 14.15
N VAL A 346 -15.05 -0.35 13.91
CA VAL A 346 -14.95 -1.47 14.83
C VAL A 346 -13.49 -1.81 15.08
N ARG A 347 -13.12 -1.92 16.35
CA ARG A 347 -11.88 -2.56 16.74
C ARG A 347 -12.11 -4.06 16.89
N VAL A 348 -11.34 -4.85 16.17
CA VAL A 348 -11.25 -6.29 16.33
C VAL A 348 -9.98 -6.63 17.10
N ARG A 349 -10.12 -7.47 18.12
CA ARG A 349 -9.01 -8.06 18.86
C ARG A 349 -9.07 -9.56 18.82
N TYR A 350 -7.98 -10.20 18.46
CA TYR A 350 -7.83 -11.65 18.61
C TYR A 350 -6.41 -11.98 19.08
N THR A 351 -6.18 -13.24 19.44
CA THR A 351 -4.86 -13.71 19.86
C THR A 351 -4.39 -14.78 18.89
N ASP A 352 -3.23 -14.60 18.27
CA ASP A 352 -2.65 -15.57 17.32
C ASP A 352 -2.18 -16.85 18.04
N ALA A 353 -1.72 -17.84 17.27
CA ALA A 353 -1.20 -19.10 17.81
C ALA A 353 0.11 -18.93 18.62
N LEU A 354 0.74 -17.76 18.55
CA LEU A 354 1.95 -17.38 19.29
C LEU A 354 1.65 -16.44 20.48
N GLY A 355 0.38 -16.26 20.84
CA GLY A 355 -0.07 -15.51 22.01
C GLY A 355 -0.05 -14.00 21.86
N ARG A 356 0.19 -13.46 20.66
CA ARG A 356 0.18 -12.01 20.39
C ARG A 356 -1.27 -11.54 20.23
N VAL A 357 -1.63 -10.51 20.99
CA VAL A 357 -2.92 -9.83 20.82
C VAL A 357 -2.81 -8.90 19.62
N GLU A 358 -3.51 -9.25 18.56
CA GLU A 358 -3.61 -8.43 17.36
C GLU A 358 -4.76 -7.45 17.53
N ASN A 359 -4.46 -6.17 17.33
CA ASN A 359 -5.41 -5.07 17.46
C ASN A 359 -5.59 -4.42 16.10
N LEU A 360 -6.66 -4.80 15.42
CA LEU A 360 -6.99 -4.26 14.11
C LEU A 360 -8.14 -3.30 14.29
N MET A 361 -7.94 -2.06 13.87
CA MET A 361 -9.05 -1.14 13.66
C MET A 361 -9.53 -1.36 12.24
N SER A 362 -10.84 -1.39 12.01
CA SER A 362 -11.32 -1.02 10.67
C SER A 362 -10.80 0.39 10.41
N ALA A 363 -10.03 0.62 9.34
CA ALA A 363 -9.77 1.98 8.92
C ALA A 363 -11.12 2.71 8.88
N GLY A 364 -11.16 3.95 9.38
CA GLY A 364 -12.40 4.71 9.43
C GLY A 364 -13.13 4.56 8.10
N ASN A 365 -14.27 3.87 8.15
CA ASN A 365 -15.23 3.63 7.07
C ASN A 365 -14.71 3.03 5.75
N ASP A 366 -13.75 2.10 5.81
CA ASP A 366 -13.55 1.14 4.72
C ASP A 366 -14.74 0.17 4.64
N LEU A 367 -15.80 0.57 3.93
CA LEU A 367 -17.04 -0.19 3.79
C LEU A 367 -16.89 -1.24 2.70
N ARG A 368 -17.39 -2.45 2.99
CA ARG A 368 -17.32 -3.56 2.05
C ARG A 368 -18.65 -4.27 1.91
N GLY A 369 -19.04 -4.47 0.66
CA GLY A 369 -20.18 -5.25 0.23
C GLY A 369 -19.93 -6.76 0.26
N ASP A 370 -20.85 -7.50 -0.34
CA ASP A 370 -20.84 -8.94 -0.51
C ASP A 370 -21.09 -9.32 -1.98
N ALA A 371 -21.73 -10.45 -2.28
CA ALA A 371 -22.05 -10.85 -3.65
C ALA A 371 -23.46 -10.40 -4.10
N ASN A 372 -24.15 -9.63 -3.26
CA ASN A 372 -25.48 -9.09 -3.54
C ASN A 372 -25.39 -7.59 -3.81
N ALA A 373 -26.45 -7.03 -4.41
CA ALA A 373 -26.59 -5.58 -4.55
C ALA A 373 -26.59 -4.87 -3.18
N ASN A 374 -25.61 -4.00 -2.96
CA ASN A 374 -25.39 -3.26 -1.73
C ASN A 374 -25.51 -1.74 -1.95
N VAL A 375 -25.80 -1.03 -0.87
CA VAL A 375 -25.72 0.44 -0.84
C VAL A 375 -24.69 0.83 0.22
N LEU A 376 -23.55 1.32 -0.24
CA LEU A 376 -22.43 1.75 0.58
C LEU A 376 -22.38 3.28 0.59
N THR A 377 -22.38 3.88 1.78
CA THR A 377 -22.31 5.33 1.94
C THR A 377 -21.26 5.66 2.98
N GLY A 378 -20.18 6.30 2.53
CA GLY A 378 -19.12 6.83 3.35
C GLY A 378 -19.51 8.12 4.06
N SER A 379 -18.51 8.78 4.61
CA SER A 379 -18.56 9.91 5.53
C SER A 379 -17.97 11.17 4.91
N ASP A 380 -17.51 12.11 5.74
CA ASP A 380 -16.82 13.32 5.27
C ASP A 380 -15.28 13.18 5.32
N ASP A 381 -14.77 11.99 5.67
CA ASP A 381 -13.35 11.62 5.67
C ASP A 381 -13.01 10.80 4.41
N GLY A 382 -11.72 10.61 4.09
CA GLY A 382 -11.33 9.79 2.93
C GLY A 382 -11.55 8.29 3.15
N ASP A 383 -12.49 7.71 2.42
CA ASP A 383 -13.01 6.35 2.64
C ASP A 383 -12.62 5.37 1.53
N GLN A 384 -12.59 4.05 1.82
CA GLN A 384 -12.49 3.00 0.81
C GLN A 384 -13.77 2.14 0.76
N LEU A 385 -14.59 2.32 -0.29
CA LEU A 385 -15.81 1.55 -0.51
C LEU A 385 -15.54 0.44 -1.54
N LEU A 386 -15.80 -0.82 -1.18
CA LEU A 386 -15.60 -2.01 -2.03
C LEU A 386 -16.92 -2.77 -2.19
N GLY A 387 -17.58 -2.72 -3.35
CA GLY A 387 -18.84 -3.43 -3.62
C GLY A 387 -18.68 -4.95 -3.69
N LEU A 388 -17.61 -5.41 -4.36
CA LEU A 388 -17.27 -6.81 -4.65
C LEU A 388 -18.09 -7.43 -5.78
N GLY A 389 -19.29 -7.94 -5.52
CA GLY A 389 -20.09 -8.63 -6.53
C GLY A 389 -21.56 -8.27 -6.39
N GLY A 390 -22.27 -8.19 -7.52
CA GLY A 390 -23.65 -7.69 -7.52
C GLY A 390 -23.72 -6.29 -8.11
N ASN A 391 -24.90 -5.67 -8.03
CA ASN A 391 -25.11 -4.34 -8.62
C ASN A 391 -25.17 -3.31 -7.49
N ASP A 392 -24.03 -2.68 -7.21
CA ASP A 392 -23.83 -1.88 -6.02
C ASP A 392 -24.07 -0.39 -6.26
N THR A 393 -24.37 0.34 -5.19
CA THR A 393 -24.42 1.80 -5.17
C THR A 393 -23.49 2.34 -4.09
N LEU A 394 -22.43 3.01 -4.52
CA LEU A 394 -21.37 3.57 -3.67
C LEU A 394 -21.49 5.09 -3.64
N GLN A 395 -21.37 5.70 -2.46
CA GLN A 395 -21.31 7.14 -2.28
C GLN A 395 -20.23 7.44 -1.24
N GLY A 396 -19.11 8.02 -1.64
CA GLY A 396 -17.98 8.31 -0.74
C GLY A 396 -18.32 9.38 0.29
N GLY A 397 -18.89 10.50 -0.16
CA GLY A 397 -19.17 11.65 0.69
C GLY A 397 -18.10 12.70 0.44
N ARG A 398 -17.70 13.47 1.47
CA ARG A 398 -16.56 14.39 1.32
C ARG A 398 -15.28 13.63 1.61
N GLY A 399 -14.15 14.06 1.06
CA GLY A 399 -12.86 13.50 1.42
C GLY A 399 -12.03 13.23 0.18
N ASN A 400 -11.15 12.24 0.26
CA ASN A 400 -10.53 11.72 -0.96
C ASN A 400 -10.83 10.23 -0.97
N ASP A 401 -11.88 9.84 -1.68
CA ASP A 401 -12.43 8.50 -1.55
C ASP A 401 -11.88 7.54 -2.59
N VAL A 402 -11.98 6.24 -2.31
CA VAL A 402 -11.73 5.16 -3.26
C VAL A 402 -13.00 4.33 -3.36
N LEU A 403 -13.68 4.38 -4.50
CA LEU A 403 -14.92 3.65 -4.77
C LEU A 403 -14.64 2.55 -5.79
N ASP A 404 -14.74 1.29 -5.39
CA ASP A 404 -14.54 0.12 -6.24
C ASP A 404 -15.83 -0.70 -6.29
N GLY A 405 -16.54 -0.70 -7.43
CA GLY A 405 -17.80 -1.43 -7.57
C GLY A 405 -17.59 -2.94 -7.55
N GLY A 406 -16.72 -3.43 -8.44
CA GLY A 406 -16.34 -4.84 -8.51
C GLY A 406 -17.00 -5.52 -9.71
N ASP A 407 -17.52 -6.73 -9.51
CA ASP A 407 -18.22 -7.50 -10.52
C ASP A 407 -19.71 -7.15 -10.53
N GLY A 408 -20.22 -6.57 -11.61
CA GLY A 408 -21.65 -6.35 -11.80
C GLY A 408 -21.94 -5.06 -12.52
N VAL A 409 -23.12 -4.46 -12.25
CA VAL A 409 -23.49 -3.14 -12.76
C VAL A 409 -23.57 -2.16 -11.60
N ASP A 410 -22.55 -1.33 -11.47
CA ASP A 410 -22.30 -0.54 -10.28
C ASP A 410 -22.49 0.97 -10.50
N ILE A 411 -22.90 1.66 -9.43
CA ILE A 411 -23.19 3.09 -9.43
C ILE A 411 -22.29 3.79 -8.40
N ALA A 412 -21.56 4.84 -8.80
CA ALA A 412 -20.96 5.80 -7.87
C ALA A 412 -21.75 7.11 -7.87
N ARG A 413 -22.19 7.57 -6.70
CA ARG A 413 -22.99 8.79 -6.51
C ARG A 413 -22.15 9.93 -5.93
N PHE A 414 -22.36 11.14 -6.46
CA PHE A 414 -21.66 12.36 -6.07
C PHE A 414 -22.60 13.49 -5.68
N VAL A 415 -22.19 14.31 -4.71
CA VAL A 415 -22.98 15.42 -4.16
C VAL A 415 -22.68 16.72 -4.90
N GLY A 416 -23.15 16.81 -6.15
CA GLY A 416 -22.99 18.03 -6.94
C GLY A 416 -23.50 17.86 -8.35
N GLY A 417 -23.53 18.95 -9.12
CA GLY A 417 -23.79 18.84 -10.56
C GLY A 417 -22.52 18.40 -11.27
N VAL A 418 -22.63 17.75 -12.44
CA VAL A 418 -21.46 17.29 -13.22
C VAL A 418 -20.42 18.40 -13.45
N GLY A 419 -20.86 19.64 -13.66
CA GLY A 419 -19.98 20.79 -13.89
C GLY A 419 -19.13 21.21 -12.69
N ASN A 420 -19.36 20.64 -11.51
CA ASN A 420 -18.53 20.87 -10.33
C ASN A 420 -17.28 19.98 -10.35
N TYR A 421 -17.24 18.92 -11.17
CA TYR A 421 -16.17 17.94 -11.12
C TYR A 421 -15.28 18.01 -12.37
N ALA A 422 -13.97 17.88 -12.17
CA ALA A 422 -12.99 17.67 -13.22
C ALA A 422 -12.43 16.25 -13.11
N GLY A 423 -12.62 15.44 -14.15
CA GLY A 423 -12.19 14.03 -14.17
C GLY A 423 -10.94 13.79 -15.03
N TYR A 424 -10.09 12.86 -14.62
CA TYR A 424 -8.99 12.32 -15.44
C TYR A 424 -8.76 10.83 -15.10
N ALA A 425 -8.38 10.02 -16.09
CA ALA A 425 -8.02 8.62 -15.82
C ALA A 425 -6.57 8.50 -15.34
N SER A 426 -6.31 7.48 -14.52
CA SER A 426 -4.99 7.14 -13.97
C SER A 426 -4.80 5.62 -13.92
N THR A 427 -3.58 5.16 -13.67
CA THR A 427 -3.30 3.74 -13.41
C THR A 427 -4.01 3.19 -12.17
N ALA A 428 -4.51 4.06 -11.29
CA ALA A 428 -5.24 3.68 -10.10
C ALA A 428 -6.76 3.63 -10.32
N GLY A 429 -7.30 4.12 -11.44
CA GLY A 429 -8.73 4.29 -11.68
C GLY A 429 -9.07 5.65 -12.30
N PHE A 430 -10.36 5.93 -12.46
CA PHE A 430 -10.84 7.24 -12.90
C PHE A 430 -10.90 8.19 -11.70
N VAL A 431 -10.21 9.32 -11.78
CA VAL A 431 -10.10 10.28 -10.68
C VAL A 431 -11.01 11.46 -10.95
N LEU A 432 -11.92 11.75 -10.03
CA LEU A 432 -12.82 12.91 -10.03
C LEU A 432 -12.33 13.90 -8.98
N ARG A 433 -12.08 15.14 -9.39
CA ARG A 433 -11.76 16.24 -8.47
C ARG A 433 -12.93 17.21 -8.43
N ASP A 434 -13.52 17.42 -7.27
CA ASP A 434 -14.44 18.53 -7.07
C ASP A 434 -13.68 19.87 -7.15
N THR A 435 -14.06 20.68 -8.14
CA THR A 435 -13.49 22.00 -8.41
C THR A 435 -14.09 23.09 -7.53
N THR A 436 -15.17 22.80 -6.80
CA THR A 436 -15.76 23.70 -5.81
C THR A 436 -15.13 23.55 -4.43
N GLY A 437 -14.39 22.46 -4.20
CA GLY A 437 -13.59 22.20 -3.00
C GLY A 437 -14.35 21.64 -1.81
N VAL A 438 -15.54 21.07 -2.03
CA VAL A 438 -16.42 20.52 -0.98
C VAL A 438 -16.22 19.00 -0.82
N ASP A 439 -16.10 18.28 -1.94
CA ASP A 439 -16.04 16.81 -1.97
C ASP A 439 -14.62 16.24 -2.01
N GLY A 440 -13.64 17.02 -2.48
CA GLY A 440 -12.23 16.60 -2.58
C GLY A 440 -11.88 15.83 -3.86
N ILE A 441 -11.03 14.79 -3.77
CA ILE A 441 -10.48 14.04 -4.91
C ILE A 441 -10.76 12.54 -4.76
N ASP A 442 -11.67 12.02 -5.57
CA ASP A 442 -12.15 10.66 -5.49
C ASP A 442 -11.58 9.80 -6.61
N THR A 443 -11.30 8.54 -6.33
CA THR A 443 -10.85 7.53 -7.29
C THR A 443 -11.92 6.47 -7.43
N VAL A 444 -12.50 6.34 -8.63
CA VAL A 444 -13.51 5.31 -8.94
C VAL A 444 -12.93 4.21 -9.82
N LYS A 445 -13.27 2.96 -9.51
CA LYS A 445 -12.83 1.74 -10.19
C LYS A 445 -14.01 0.80 -10.37
N ASN A 446 -14.05 0.06 -11.47
CA ASN A 446 -15.09 -0.94 -11.71
C ASN A 446 -16.50 -0.38 -11.43
N ILE A 447 -16.77 0.84 -11.91
CA ILE A 447 -18.07 1.52 -11.79
C ILE A 447 -18.63 1.68 -13.20
N ASP A 448 -19.87 1.28 -13.40
CA ASP A 448 -20.57 1.41 -14.68
C ASP A 448 -21.29 2.73 -14.82
N THR A 449 -21.71 3.37 -13.73
CA THR A 449 -22.46 4.63 -13.79
C THR A 449 -22.05 5.61 -12.71
N LEU A 450 -21.65 6.82 -13.12
CA LEU A 450 -21.48 7.97 -12.24
C LEU A 450 -22.79 8.76 -12.18
N VAL A 451 -23.34 8.96 -10.99
CA VAL A 451 -24.59 9.70 -10.78
C VAL A 451 -24.30 10.99 -10.02
N PHE A 452 -24.59 12.11 -10.68
CA PHE A 452 -24.57 13.46 -10.14
C PHE A 452 -26.00 13.92 -9.87
N THR A 453 -26.15 15.03 -9.14
CA THR A 453 -27.47 15.60 -8.82
C THR A 453 -28.28 16.01 -10.05
N ASN A 454 -27.62 16.30 -11.18
CA ASN A 454 -28.27 16.77 -12.42
C ASN A 454 -28.01 15.87 -13.65
N ALA A 455 -27.27 14.78 -13.51
CA ALA A 455 -26.90 13.90 -14.63
C ALA A 455 -26.53 12.50 -14.13
N ALA A 456 -26.75 11.48 -14.96
CA ALA A 456 -26.15 10.16 -14.81
C ALA A 456 -25.31 9.87 -16.05
N ILE A 457 -24.08 9.41 -15.84
CA ILE A 457 -23.08 9.16 -16.87
C ILE A 457 -22.68 7.70 -16.77
N ALA A 458 -23.05 6.88 -17.75
CA ALA A 458 -22.52 5.52 -17.80
C ALA A 458 -21.09 5.52 -18.36
N LEU A 459 -20.19 4.80 -17.70
CA LEU A 459 -18.83 4.55 -18.14
C LEU A 459 -18.85 3.37 -19.14
N GLY A 460 -18.37 3.60 -20.36
CA GLY A 460 -18.52 2.69 -21.53
C GLY A 460 -17.24 1.91 -21.90
N PRO A 461 -17.29 1.05 -22.94
CA PRO A 461 -16.25 0.05 -23.27
C PRO A 461 -14.88 0.65 -23.64
N GLN A 462 -13.82 -0.14 -23.40
CA GLN A 462 -12.43 0.18 -23.76
C GLN A 462 -12.15 -0.10 -25.25
N ALA A 463 -11.28 0.69 -25.88
CA ALA A 463 -10.75 0.38 -27.22
C ALA A 463 -9.23 0.31 -27.19
N ASP A 464 -8.66 -0.72 -27.81
CA ASP A 464 -7.22 -0.90 -27.94
C ASP A 464 -6.78 -0.61 -29.37
N PHE A 465 -5.68 0.13 -29.55
CA PHE A 465 -5.15 0.52 -30.85
C PHE A 465 -3.76 -0.08 -31.04
N VAL A 466 -3.54 -0.71 -32.18
CA VAL A 466 -2.24 -1.23 -32.56
C VAL A 466 -1.88 -0.66 -33.92
N ALA A 467 -0.73 0.01 -34.01
CA ALA A 467 -0.23 0.57 -35.26
C ALA A 467 0.94 -0.26 -35.79
N TYR A 468 0.95 -0.55 -37.09
CA TYR A 468 2.00 -1.35 -37.71
C TYR A 468 2.30 -0.91 -39.14
N SER A 469 3.48 -1.24 -39.64
CA SER A 469 3.91 -0.88 -41.00
C SER A 469 3.18 -1.71 -42.06
N TRP A 470 2.80 -1.06 -43.17
CA TRP A 470 2.05 -1.72 -44.25
C TRP A 470 2.79 -2.90 -44.93
N LYS A 471 4.13 -2.85 -45.00
CA LYS A 471 4.92 -3.86 -45.73
C LYS A 471 5.31 -5.08 -44.89
N ALA A 472 5.69 -4.86 -43.64
CA ALA A 472 6.25 -5.92 -42.77
C ALA A 472 5.42 -6.18 -41.51
N HIS A 473 4.34 -5.43 -41.29
CA HIS A 473 3.51 -5.48 -40.08
C HIS A 473 4.33 -5.38 -38.78
N ILE A 474 5.42 -4.60 -38.81
CA ILE A 474 6.21 -4.30 -37.63
C ILE A 474 5.46 -3.26 -36.81
N LEU A 475 5.34 -3.49 -35.51
CA LEU A 475 4.72 -2.56 -34.57
C LEU A 475 5.41 -1.20 -34.66
N ILE A 476 4.61 -0.14 -34.85
CA ILE A 476 5.07 1.25 -34.80
C ILE A 476 4.77 1.75 -33.39
N GLU A 477 5.79 1.81 -32.56
CA GLU A 477 5.66 2.27 -31.17
C GLU A 477 5.39 3.79 -31.10
N GLY A 478 4.68 4.21 -30.05
CA GLY A 478 4.47 5.63 -29.73
C GLY A 478 3.52 6.39 -30.64
N VAL A 479 2.71 5.70 -31.46
CA VAL A 479 1.55 6.33 -32.12
C VAL A 479 0.51 6.68 -31.06
N SER A 480 0.13 7.96 -30.96
CA SER A 480 -0.93 8.41 -30.06
C SER A 480 -2.20 8.77 -30.82
N VAL A 481 -3.34 8.34 -30.28
CA VAL A 481 -4.67 8.60 -30.83
C VAL A 481 -5.44 9.47 -29.84
N SER A 482 -5.90 10.65 -30.27
CA SER A 482 -6.72 11.55 -29.47
C SER A 482 -8.17 11.52 -29.92
N GLY A 483 -9.11 11.39 -28.99
CA GLY A 483 -10.53 11.53 -29.27
C GLY A 483 -10.97 13.00 -29.27
N GLY A 484 -11.81 13.41 -30.22
CA GLY A 484 -12.41 14.74 -30.19
C GLY A 484 -13.30 14.96 -28.95
N ASN A 485 -13.22 16.15 -28.34
CA ASN A 485 -14.08 16.74 -27.30
C ASN A 485 -14.43 15.96 -26.01
N LEU A 486 -13.93 14.75 -25.79
CA LEU A 486 -14.01 14.05 -24.50
C LEU A 486 -12.67 13.40 -24.14
N TYR A 487 -12.36 13.42 -22.83
CA TYR A 487 -11.11 12.99 -22.19
C TYR A 487 -10.82 11.49 -22.42
N GLY A 488 -10.27 11.13 -23.58
CA GLY A 488 -9.62 9.85 -23.79
C GLY A 488 -8.19 9.88 -23.25
N VAL A 489 -7.77 8.82 -22.55
CA VAL A 489 -6.36 8.61 -22.17
C VAL A 489 -5.77 7.59 -23.12
N THR A 490 -4.78 8.01 -23.91
CA THR A 490 -3.91 7.09 -24.63
C THR A 490 -2.77 6.70 -23.71
N ASP A 491 -2.57 5.42 -23.44
CA ASP A 491 -1.31 4.98 -22.84
C ASP A 491 -0.18 4.94 -23.90
N GLY A 492 1.06 4.79 -23.46
CA GLY A 492 2.21 4.68 -24.36
C GLY A 492 2.22 3.39 -25.21
N ALA A 493 1.25 2.49 -24.99
CA ALA A 493 1.08 1.21 -25.66
C ALA A 493 -0.07 1.22 -26.70
N GLY A 494 -0.78 2.34 -26.84
CA GLY A 494 -1.82 2.50 -27.84
C GLY A 494 -3.23 2.13 -27.39
N SER A 495 -3.56 2.00 -26.10
CA SER A 495 -4.96 1.80 -25.67
C SER A 495 -5.65 3.16 -25.41
N ALA A 496 -6.92 3.32 -25.83
CA ALA A 496 -7.73 4.50 -25.49
C ALA A 496 -9.07 4.13 -24.82
N ILE A 497 -9.27 4.68 -23.63
CA ILE A 497 -10.51 4.49 -22.86
C ILE A 497 -11.46 5.65 -23.13
N PHE A 498 -12.73 5.35 -23.42
CA PHE A 498 -13.78 6.33 -23.68
C PHE A 498 -14.77 6.44 -22.52
N PRO A 499 -14.48 7.27 -21.50
CA PRO A 499 -15.47 7.56 -20.48
C PRO A 499 -16.69 8.25 -21.12
N ALA A 500 -17.90 7.82 -20.75
CA ALA A 500 -19.19 8.39 -21.19
C ALA A 500 -19.72 8.04 -22.59
N VAL A 501 -19.27 6.96 -23.26
CA VAL A 501 -19.84 6.55 -24.56
C VAL A 501 -20.56 5.21 -24.48
N LEU A 502 -21.91 5.26 -24.39
CA LEU A 502 -22.79 4.08 -24.34
C LEU A 502 -23.08 3.46 -25.72
N SER A 503 -23.05 4.28 -26.78
CA SER A 503 -23.21 3.87 -28.18
C SER A 503 -23.07 5.11 -29.06
N ALA A 504 -21.93 5.28 -29.71
CA ALA A 504 -21.73 6.31 -30.73
C ALA A 504 -20.57 5.90 -31.65
N GLN A 505 -20.63 6.32 -32.92
CA GLN A 505 -19.43 6.36 -33.75
C GLN A 505 -18.55 7.50 -33.27
N GLN A 506 -17.37 7.19 -32.74
CA GLN A 506 -16.40 8.19 -32.29
C GLN A 506 -15.35 8.46 -33.35
N THR A 507 -15.21 9.74 -33.72
CA THR A 507 -14.17 10.20 -34.63
C THR A 507 -12.87 10.44 -33.85
N LEU A 508 -11.88 9.60 -34.08
CA LEU A 508 -10.59 9.62 -33.38
C LEU A 508 -9.50 10.15 -34.28
N ALA A 509 -8.67 11.06 -33.78
CA ALA A 509 -7.58 11.66 -34.51
C ALA A 509 -6.22 11.04 -34.16
N ALA A 510 -5.46 10.53 -35.13
CA ALA A 510 -4.05 10.19 -34.87
C ALA A 510 -3.27 11.50 -34.65
N SER A 511 -2.73 11.71 -33.45
CA SER A 511 -2.16 13.00 -33.02
C SER A 511 -0.64 13.03 -32.90
N LEU A 512 0.02 11.86 -32.77
CA LEU A 512 1.47 11.78 -32.91
C LEU A 512 1.85 11.42 -34.35
N ALA A 513 2.56 12.33 -35.01
CA ALA A 513 3.53 11.93 -36.01
C ALA A 513 4.63 11.15 -35.25
N VAL A 514 4.87 9.91 -35.68
CA VAL A 514 5.82 8.90 -35.16
C VAL A 514 6.98 9.44 -34.29
N PRO A 515 7.36 8.78 -33.18
CA PRO A 515 8.42 9.24 -32.27
C PRO A 515 9.74 9.61 -32.94
N THR A 516 10.49 10.54 -32.34
CA THR A 516 11.72 11.11 -32.90
C THR A 516 12.85 10.10 -33.16
N THR A 517 12.89 8.98 -32.44
CA THR A 517 13.85 7.88 -32.65
C THR A 517 13.59 7.14 -33.95
N GLU A 518 12.32 6.88 -34.27
CA GLU A 518 11.88 6.23 -35.53
C GLU A 518 11.81 7.24 -36.69
N ALA A 519 11.51 8.51 -36.40
CA ALA A 519 11.55 9.59 -37.39
C ALA A 519 12.97 9.85 -37.94
N SER A 520 14.04 9.50 -37.19
CA SER A 520 15.41 9.68 -37.65
C SER A 520 15.84 8.73 -38.79
N ALA A 521 15.07 7.66 -39.04
CA ALA A 521 15.29 6.74 -40.17
C ALA A 521 14.55 7.13 -41.47
N THR A 522 13.66 8.14 -41.43
CA THR A 522 12.82 8.55 -42.58
C THR A 522 13.60 9.14 -43.77
N ALA A 523 14.75 9.78 -43.53
CA ALA A 523 15.53 10.41 -44.61
C ALA A 523 16.26 9.41 -45.53
N SER A 524 16.43 8.15 -45.10
CA SER A 524 17.04 7.09 -45.92
C SER A 524 16.03 6.10 -46.48
N ALA A 525 14.81 6.07 -45.93
CA ALA A 525 13.72 5.26 -46.43
C ALA A 525 13.26 5.76 -47.82
N VAL A 526 12.99 7.06 -47.96
CA VAL A 526 12.64 7.68 -49.24
C VAL A 526 13.89 7.86 -50.09
N ASN A 527 14.04 7.03 -51.11
CA ASN A 527 15.26 6.93 -51.90
C ASN A 527 14.99 6.85 -53.41
N LEU A 528 16.05 6.60 -54.21
CA LEU A 528 15.94 6.57 -55.67
C LEU A 528 15.04 5.42 -56.17
N GLN A 529 14.94 4.32 -55.41
CA GLN A 529 14.08 3.19 -55.77
C GLN A 529 12.60 3.58 -55.73
N ASP A 530 12.20 4.46 -54.82
CA ASP A 530 10.84 4.96 -54.76
C ASP A 530 10.51 5.82 -55.98
N ALA A 531 11.43 6.71 -56.38
CA ALA A 531 11.25 7.48 -57.61
C ALA A 531 11.12 6.57 -58.84
N ILE A 532 11.89 5.48 -58.89
CA ILE A 532 11.79 4.47 -59.95
C ILE A 532 10.44 3.74 -59.88
N ALA A 533 9.97 3.39 -58.69
CA ALA A 533 8.68 2.74 -58.47
C ALA A 533 7.52 3.63 -58.95
N ILE A 534 7.53 4.92 -58.61
CA ILE A 534 6.55 5.90 -59.10
C ILE A 534 6.59 6.01 -60.62
N LEU A 535 7.79 6.11 -61.21
CA LEU A 535 7.93 6.16 -62.67
C LEU A 535 7.37 4.91 -63.34
N LYS A 536 7.62 3.73 -62.78
CA LYS A 536 7.04 2.47 -63.25
C LYS A 536 5.50 2.49 -63.16
N MET A 537 4.93 2.99 -62.06
CA MET A 537 3.47 3.17 -61.94
C MET A 537 2.92 4.05 -63.06
N ILE A 538 3.55 5.20 -63.33
CA ILE A 538 3.12 6.16 -64.37
C ILE A 538 3.11 5.52 -65.76
N VAL A 539 4.13 4.70 -66.09
CA VAL A 539 4.25 4.09 -67.42
C VAL A 539 3.61 2.69 -67.51
N GLY A 540 2.93 2.23 -66.46
CA GLY A 540 2.29 0.91 -66.42
C GLY A 540 3.25 -0.26 -66.44
N LEU A 541 4.47 -0.07 -65.93
CA LEU A 541 5.45 -1.14 -65.75
C LEU A 541 5.26 -1.84 -64.40
N ASP A 542 5.77 -3.07 -64.34
CA ASP A 542 5.76 -3.88 -63.13
C ASP A 542 6.62 -3.27 -62.01
N VAL A 543 5.94 -2.74 -61.00
CA VAL A 543 6.54 -2.07 -59.83
C VAL A 543 7.27 -3.09 -58.96
N ASN A 544 6.55 -4.14 -58.55
CA ASN A 544 6.95 -5.12 -57.55
C ASN A 544 7.75 -6.30 -58.14
N GLY A 545 7.79 -6.40 -59.47
CA GLY A 545 8.43 -7.50 -60.18
C GLY A 545 7.58 -8.77 -60.19
N ALA A 546 7.90 -9.68 -61.11
CA ALA A 546 7.24 -10.98 -61.26
C ALA A 546 5.70 -10.91 -61.47
N GLY A 547 5.18 -9.79 -61.98
CA GLY A 547 3.75 -9.58 -62.20
C GLY A 547 2.93 -9.42 -60.92
N LYS A 548 3.59 -9.12 -59.78
CA LYS A 548 2.91 -8.89 -58.51
C LYS A 548 2.07 -7.60 -58.59
N PRO A 549 0.82 -7.62 -58.08
CA PRO A 549 -0.01 -6.42 -58.07
C PRO A 549 0.58 -5.34 -57.17
N VAL A 550 0.27 -4.09 -57.49
CA VAL A 550 0.59 -2.93 -56.64
C VAL A 550 -0.41 -2.85 -55.51
N SER A 551 0.06 -2.73 -54.27
CA SER A 551 -0.79 -2.53 -53.10
C SER A 551 -1.37 -1.10 -53.05
N PRO A 552 -2.59 -0.88 -52.54
CA PRO A 552 -3.12 0.47 -52.34
C PRO A 552 -2.23 1.35 -51.48
N TYR A 553 -1.51 0.79 -50.50
CA TYR A 553 -0.58 1.56 -49.66
C TYR A 553 0.63 2.07 -50.45
N GLN A 554 1.06 1.36 -51.50
CA GLN A 554 2.11 1.84 -52.40
C GLN A 554 1.62 3.00 -53.27
N ILE A 555 0.36 2.94 -53.71
CA ILE A 555 -0.27 4.04 -54.45
C ILE A 555 -0.39 5.28 -53.55
N LEU A 556 -0.75 5.08 -52.28
CA LEU A 556 -0.83 6.16 -51.28
C LEU A 556 0.53 6.76 -50.93
N ALA A 557 1.57 5.93 -50.80
CA ALA A 557 2.92 6.40 -50.60
C ALA A 557 3.48 7.12 -51.83
N ALA A 558 3.03 6.75 -53.04
CA ALA A 558 3.48 7.32 -54.31
C ALA A 558 2.91 8.71 -54.60
N ASP A 559 1.80 9.12 -54.00
CA ASP A 559 1.22 10.46 -54.11
C ASP A 559 1.82 11.36 -53.02
N MET A 560 2.93 12.01 -53.36
CA MET A 560 3.76 12.76 -52.42
C MET A 560 3.27 14.19 -52.20
N ASP A 561 2.57 14.77 -53.19
CA ASP A 561 2.03 16.13 -53.07
C ASP A 561 0.58 16.18 -52.58
N GLY A 562 -0.09 15.02 -52.50
CA GLY A 562 -1.41 14.86 -51.90
C GLY A 562 -2.55 15.24 -52.83
N ASP A 563 -2.35 15.24 -54.16
CA ASP A 563 -3.33 15.75 -55.13
C ASP A 563 -4.41 14.74 -55.59
N GLY A 564 -4.25 13.45 -55.26
CA GLY A 564 -5.17 12.40 -55.69
C GLY A 564 -4.64 11.50 -56.80
N ALA A 565 -3.50 11.81 -57.39
CA ALA A 565 -2.97 11.13 -58.56
C ALA A 565 -1.48 10.83 -58.44
N VAL A 566 -1.08 9.61 -58.81
CA VAL A 566 0.33 9.27 -58.98
C VAL A 566 0.82 9.79 -60.34
N GLY A 567 1.64 10.84 -60.32
CA GLY A 567 2.09 11.57 -61.48
C GLY A 567 3.55 11.98 -61.46
N LEU A 568 3.96 12.72 -62.49
CA LEU A 568 5.34 13.19 -62.62
C LEU A 568 5.72 14.17 -61.50
N THR A 569 4.76 14.90 -60.94
CA THR A 569 5.00 15.82 -59.83
C THR A 569 5.50 15.07 -58.59
N ASP A 570 4.96 13.88 -58.31
CA ASP A 570 5.38 13.02 -57.21
C ASP A 570 6.77 12.44 -57.42
N ALA A 571 7.03 11.89 -58.62
CA ALA A 571 8.35 11.36 -58.97
C ALA A 571 9.42 12.45 -58.84
N ILE A 572 9.10 13.67 -59.27
CA ILE A 572 9.98 14.85 -59.13
C ILE A 572 10.10 15.26 -57.65
N GLY A 573 9.03 15.16 -56.86
CA GLY A 573 9.03 15.39 -55.42
C GLY A 573 10.02 14.49 -54.70
N VAL A 574 9.94 13.18 -54.95
CA VAL A 574 10.85 12.19 -54.37
C VAL A 574 12.29 12.46 -54.82
N LEU A 575 12.51 12.70 -56.12
CA LEU A 575 13.85 13.01 -56.62
C LEU A 575 14.44 14.26 -55.96
N LYS A 576 13.65 15.33 -55.83
CA LYS A 576 14.08 16.56 -55.14
C LYS A 576 14.43 16.27 -53.68
N HIS A 577 13.62 15.47 -52.97
CA HIS A 577 13.93 15.04 -51.60
C HIS A 577 15.29 14.31 -51.54
N VAL A 578 15.48 13.31 -52.40
CA VAL A 578 16.70 12.48 -52.46
C VAL A 578 17.96 13.32 -52.76
N VAL A 579 17.86 14.35 -53.60
CA VAL A 579 19.00 15.22 -53.93
C VAL A 579 19.14 16.46 -53.04
N GLY A 580 18.33 16.58 -51.97
CA GLY A 580 18.40 17.69 -51.02
C GLY A 580 17.89 19.03 -51.56
N LEU A 581 17.01 19.00 -52.57
CA LEU A 581 16.29 20.17 -53.07
C LEU A 581 14.96 20.36 -52.30
N THR A 582 14.35 21.54 -52.43
CA THR A 582 13.05 21.84 -51.82
C THR A 582 11.96 20.93 -52.37
N ALA A 583 11.42 20.07 -51.52
CA ALA A 583 10.34 19.13 -51.77
C ALA A 583 9.41 19.07 -50.53
N PRO A 584 8.20 18.51 -50.65
CA PRO A 584 7.44 18.04 -49.49
C PRO A 584 8.33 17.13 -48.61
N ALA A 585 8.18 17.22 -47.29
CA ALA A 585 8.87 16.30 -46.39
C ALA A 585 8.09 14.97 -46.35
N PRO A 586 8.76 13.81 -46.32
CA PRO A 586 8.11 12.54 -46.01
C PRO A 586 7.35 12.63 -44.69
N THR A 587 6.10 12.17 -44.70
CA THR A 587 5.17 12.23 -43.57
C THR A 587 4.52 10.88 -43.34
N TRP A 588 4.35 10.53 -42.07
CA TRP A 588 3.60 9.34 -41.69
C TRP A 588 2.11 9.57 -41.81
N HIS A 589 1.43 8.55 -42.33
CA HIS A 589 -0.02 8.49 -42.47
C HIS A 589 -0.50 7.15 -41.94
N PHE A 590 -1.69 7.15 -41.33
CA PHE A 590 -2.32 5.95 -40.78
C PHE A 590 -3.71 5.81 -41.36
N VAL A 591 -4.09 4.57 -41.68
CA VAL A 591 -5.44 4.23 -42.14
C VAL A 591 -6.00 3.08 -41.32
N ASN A 592 -7.30 3.17 -41.03
CA ASN A 592 -8.01 2.10 -40.34
C ASN A 592 -8.20 0.93 -41.30
N GLU A 593 -7.63 -0.24 -41.00
CA GLU A 593 -7.74 -1.42 -41.88
C GLU A 593 -9.17 -1.98 -41.96
N LEU A 594 -9.98 -1.72 -40.93
CA LEU A 594 -11.36 -2.18 -40.86
C LEU A 594 -12.32 -1.32 -41.70
N ASP A 595 -11.85 -0.19 -42.24
CA ASP A 595 -12.60 0.60 -43.21
C ASP A 595 -12.62 -0.12 -44.57
N ALA A 596 -13.75 -0.76 -44.87
CA ALA A 596 -13.98 -1.50 -46.12
C ALA A 596 -13.81 -0.65 -47.40
N THR A 597 -13.73 0.68 -47.29
CA THR A 597 -13.48 1.58 -48.42
C THR A 597 -11.99 1.74 -48.73
N VAL A 598 -11.08 1.36 -47.83
CA VAL A 598 -9.63 1.51 -48.01
C VAL A 598 -9.08 0.60 -49.13
N PRO A 599 -9.42 -0.70 -49.22
CA PRO A 599 -8.93 -1.57 -50.29
C PRO A 599 -9.48 -1.23 -51.69
N ALA A 600 -10.60 -0.49 -51.78
CA ALA A 600 -11.35 -0.28 -53.02
C ALA A 600 -11.23 1.14 -53.60
N LYS A 601 -10.61 2.10 -52.91
CA LYS A 601 -10.43 3.47 -53.41
C LYS A 601 -9.16 3.58 -54.26
N THR A 602 -9.29 3.36 -55.56
CA THR A 602 -8.40 4.01 -56.54
C THR A 602 -8.64 5.52 -56.44
N GLY A 603 -7.67 6.29 -55.92
CA GLY A 603 -7.81 7.74 -55.74
C GLY A 603 -8.42 8.16 -54.40
N LEU A 604 -7.93 7.60 -53.28
CA LEU A 604 -7.93 8.39 -52.04
C LEU A 604 -7.23 9.72 -52.38
N ASN A 605 -7.93 10.84 -52.22
CA ASN A 605 -7.40 12.20 -52.37
C ASN A 605 -6.51 12.46 -51.13
N PRO A 606 -5.19 12.17 -51.18
CA PRO A 606 -4.38 11.95 -50.00
C PRO A 606 -3.92 13.27 -49.35
N GLY A 607 -4.33 14.41 -49.89
CA GLY A 607 -4.32 15.69 -49.19
C GLY A 607 -5.22 15.72 -47.95
N LEU A 608 -6.14 14.76 -47.81
CA LEU A 608 -6.78 14.44 -46.54
C LEU A 608 -6.31 13.06 -46.11
N ALA A 609 -5.15 13.00 -45.46
CA ALA A 609 -4.86 11.92 -44.53
C ALA A 609 -6.15 11.60 -43.76
N GLN A 610 -6.51 10.33 -43.57
CA GLN A 610 -7.48 9.99 -42.52
C GLN A 610 -6.79 10.29 -41.19
N THR A 611 -6.65 11.58 -40.87
CA THR A 611 -6.28 12.03 -39.55
C THR A 611 -7.32 11.52 -38.59
N THR A 612 -8.56 11.29 -39.05
CA THR A 612 -9.65 10.76 -38.25
C THR A 612 -10.31 9.49 -38.76
N PHE A 613 -10.69 8.59 -37.85
CA PHE A 613 -11.43 7.36 -38.14
C PHE A 613 -12.56 7.13 -37.12
N ASN A 614 -13.60 6.39 -37.52
CA ASN A 614 -14.77 6.13 -36.66
C ASN A 614 -14.68 4.77 -35.97
N VAL A 615 -14.93 4.74 -34.66
CA VAL A 615 -15.04 3.51 -33.86
C VAL A 615 -16.46 3.36 -33.34
N ASP A 616 -17.08 2.20 -33.54
CA ASP A 616 -18.40 1.90 -32.99
C ASP A 616 -18.27 1.27 -31.59
N LEU A 617 -18.71 2.02 -30.57
CA LEU A 617 -18.61 1.63 -29.17
C LEU A 617 -19.88 0.95 -28.63
N ALA A 618 -20.79 0.50 -29.51
CA ALA A 618 -22.06 -0.13 -29.11
C ALA A 618 -21.93 -1.60 -28.65
N SER A 619 -20.73 -2.20 -28.63
CA SER A 619 -20.51 -3.60 -28.28
C SER A 619 -20.00 -3.78 -26.84
N SER A 620 -20.39 -4.88 -26.17
CA SER A 620 -19.96 -5.24 -24.81
C SER A 620 -18.56 -5.87 -24.75
N SER A 621 -17.74 -5.73 -25.79
CA SER A 621 -16.37 -6.26 -25.88
C SER A 621 -15.38 -5.12 -26.13
N PRO A 622 -14.10 -5.27 -25.72
CA PRO A 622 -13.06 -4.31 -26.06
C PRO A 622 -13.02 -4.12 -27.59
N VAL A 623 -13.02 -2.88 -28.05
CA VAL A 623 -12.98 -2.58 -29.49
C VAL A 623 -11.53 -2.51 -29.95
N HIS A 624 -11.06 -3.52 -30.69
CA HIS A 624 -9.71 -3.49 -31.25
C HIS A 624 -9.66 -2.71 -32.57
N VAL A 625 -8.70 -1.80 -32.70
CA VAL A 625 -8.48 -1.00 -33.90
C VAL A 625 -7.06 -1.19 -34.43
N GLY A 626 -6.95 -1.85 -35.59
CA GLY A 626 -5.72 -1.96 -36.35
C GLY A 626 -5.48 -0.72 -37.23
N LEU A 627 -4.32 -0.08 -37.05
CA LEU A 627 -3.89 1.06 -37.86
C LEU A 627 -2.72 0.66 -38.75
N VAL A 628 -2.91 0.73 -40.06
CA VAL A 628 -1.85 0.50 -41.05
C VAL A 628 -1.14 1.83 -41.31
N GLY A 629 0.15 1.89 -41.00
CA GLY A 629 1.01 3.05 -41.24
C GLY A 629 1.75 2.98 -42.58
N TYR A 630 1.76 4.09 -43.33
CA TYR A 630 2.61 4.31 -44.51
C TYR A 630 3.33 5.66 -44.45
N LEU A 631 4.49 5.76 -45.11
CA LEU A 631 5.32 6.95 -45.19
C LEU A 631 5.23 7.52 -46.61
N SER A 632 4.85 8.80 -46.76
CA SER A 632 4.80 9.43 -48.09
C SER A 632 6.18 9.47 -48.73
N GLY A 633 6.25 9.05 -50.00
CA GLY A 633 7.48 8.87 -50.75
C GLY A 633 8.19 7.52 -50.57
N ASP A 634 7.85 6.68 -49.59
CA ASP A 634 8.44 5.33 -49.40
C ASP A 634 7.53 4.25 -50.00
N VAL A 635 7.61 4.13 -51.32
CA VAL A 635 6.74 3.29 -52.15
C VAL A 635 7.15 1.82 -52.07
N ASP A 636 8.43 1.55 -51.88
CA ASP A 636 8.93 0.20 -51.70
C ASP A 636 8.85 -0.27 -50.24
N GLY A 637 8.47 0.59 -49.29
CA GLY A 637 8.28 0.27 -47.88
C GLY A 637 9.58 -0.09 -47.16
N SER A 638 10.72 0.39 -47.67
CA SER A 638 12.05 0.08 -47.17
C SER A 638 12.30 0.54 -45.73
N PHE A 639 11.53 1.49 -45.21
CA PHE A 639 11.54 1.85 -43.79
C PHE A 639 11.36 0.62 -42.88
N ALA A 640 10.47 -0.31 -43.26
CA ALA A 640 10.14 -1.49 -42.48
C ALA A 640 11.14 -2.66 -42.65
N GLY A 641 12.19 -2.46 -43.45
CA GLY A 641 13.14 -3.50 -43.86
C GLY A 641 14.38 -3.61 -42.99
N ALA A 642 14.26 -3.97 -41.71
CA ALA A 642 15.41 -4.49 -40.99
C ALA A 642 15.83 -5.85 -41.59
N ALA A 643 17.13 -6.16 -41.63
CA ALA A 643 17.63 -7.44 -42.11
C ALA A 643 17.00 -8.60 -41.31
N GLY A 644 16.11 -9.38 -41.96
CA GLY A 644 15.35 -10.46 -41.32
C GLY A 644 13.85 -10.20 -41.17
N ALA A 645 13.36 -8.99 -41.46
CA ALA A 645 11.94 -8.70 -41.59
C ALA A 645 11.36 -9.46 -42.80
N GLN A 646 10.23 -10.14 -42.60
CA GLN A 646 9.57 -10.89 -43.67
C GLN A 646 8.79 -9.93 -44.58
N ASP A 647 9.05 -10.03 -45.88
CA ASP A 647 8.32 -9.32 -46.93
C ASP A 647 6.92 -9.95 -47.07
N LEU A 648 5.88 -9.24 -46.60
CA LEU A 648 4.50 -9.76 -46.54
C LEU A 648 3.66 -9.43 -47.78
N ASP A 649 4.28 -8.99 -48.89
CA ASP A 649 3.69 -8.99 -50.24
C ASP A 649 3.36 -10.43 -50.77
N VAL A 650 3.33 -11.42 -49.88
CA VAL A 650 3.01 -12.83 -50.12
C VAL A 650 2.13 -13.31 -48.97
N ALA A 651 0.96 -13.87 -49.28
CA ALA A 651 0.03 -14.41 -48.29
C ALA A 651 0.72 -15.39 -47.32
N GLN A 652 0.76 -15.06 -46.02
CA GLN A 652 1.28 -15.94 -44.97
C GLN A 652 0.13 -16.51 -44.13
N PRO A 653 -0.07 -17.84 -44.13
CA PRO A 653 -1.11 -18.48 -43.32
C PRO A 653 -0.84 -18.46 -41.80
N GLY A 654 0.34 -18.05 -41.31
CA GLY A 654 0.72 -18.24 -39.91
C GLY A 654 0.29 -17.11 -38.96
N TYR A 655 0.68 -15.87 -39.26
CA TYR A 655 0.43 -14.73 -38.39
C TYR A 655 -1.06 -14.37 -38.33
N PHE A 656 -1.72 -14.25 -39.48
CA PHE A 656 -3.15 -13.93 -39.53
C PHE A 656 -4.02 -15.04 -38.97
N THR A 657 -3.66 -16.31 -39.11
CA THR A 657 -4.41 -17.41 -38.48
C THR A 657 -4.24 -17.41 -36.96
N ALA A 658 -3.08 -16.98 -36.43
CA ALA A 658 -2.89 -16.79 -34.99
C ALA A 658 -3.69 -15.60 -34.47
N LEU A 659 -3.70 -14.47 -35.19
CA LEU A 659 -4.46 -13.27 -34.86
C LEU A 659 -5.98 -13.52 -34.94
N LEU A 660 -6.48 -14.06 -36.06
CA LEU A 660 -7.87 -14.49 -36.24
C LEU A 660 -8.28 -15.59 -35.24
N GLY A 661 -7.32 -16.39 -34.77
CA GLY A 661 -7.52 -17.39 -33.72
C GLY A 661 -7.65 -16.79 -32.33
N GLN A 662 -7.04 -15.63 -32.07
CA GLN A 662 -7.15 -14.86 -30.83
C GLN A 662 -8.32 -13.88 -30.87
N HIS A 663 -8.76 -13.48 -32.06
CA HIS A 663 -9.75 -12.44 -32.32
C HIS A 663 -10.82 -12.93 -33.31
N PRO A 664 -11.82 -13.71 -32.86
CA PRO A 664 -12.85 -14.32 -33.70
C PRO A 664 -13.78 -13.32 -34.40
N GLU A 665 -13.77 -12.05 -33.99
CA GLU A 665 -14.46 -10.93 -34.61
C GLU A 665 -13.82 -10.45 -35.92
N LEU A 666 -12.55 -10.79 -36.14
CA LEU A 666 -11.78 -10.42 -37.32
C LEU A 666 -11.97 -11.47 -38.44
N ASN A 667 -11.92 -11.06 -39.70
CA ASN A 667 -11.94 -11.96 -40.85
C ASN A 667 -10.84 -11.64 -41.87
N ALA A 668 -10.33 -12.67 -42.54
CA ALA A 668 -9.20 -12.54 -43.48
C ALA A 668 -9.45 -11.55 -44.64
N ALA A 669 -10.69 -11.27 -45.00
CA ALA A 669 -11.03 -10.34 -46.08
C ALA A 669 -10.87 -8.86 -45.68
N GLN A 670 -10.74 -8.56 -44.38
CA GLN A 670 -10.50 -7.22 -43.86
C GLN A 670 -9.03 -6.80 -43.93
N PHE A 671 -8.09 -7.74 -44.04
CA PHE A 671 -6.65 -7.47 -43.94
C PHE A 671 -5.95 -7.17 -45.26
N GLY A 672 -6.70 -6.88 -46.34
CA GLY A 672 -6.12 -6.53 -47.64
C GLY A 672 -5.10 -7.56 -48.15
N ILE A 673 -5.21 -8.84 -47.76
CA ILE A 673 -4.28 -9.90 -48.17
C ILE A 673 -4.54 -10.16 -49.66
N TYR A 674 -3.75 -9.55 -50.53
CA TYR A 674 -3.84 -9.76 -51.98
C TYR A 674 -3.27 -11.15 -52.30
N ALA A 675 -4.13 -12.01 -52.84
CA ALA A 675 -3.81 -13.37 -53.26
C ALA A 675 -3.01 -13.41 -54.57
#